data_AF-A0A8D0EW09-F1
#
_entry.id   AF-A0A8D0EW09-F1
#
_cell.length_a   1.000
_cell.length_b   1.000
_cell.length_c   1.000
_cell.angle_alpha   90.00
_cell.angle_beta   90.00
_cell.angle_gamma   90.00
#
_symmetry.space_group_name_H-M   'P 1'
#
loop_
_entity.id
_entity.type
_entity.pdbx_description
1 polymer ?
#
loop_
_entity_poly.entity_id
_entity_poly.type
_entity_poly.pdbx_seq_one_letter_code
_entity_poly.pdbx_strand_id
1 'polypeptide(L)'
;YFCLQLLQEKLNELNFELKSVQETSQRQDCTIQSLNEVLKSKESKTEELYHIIEGQNETMGKLRDMLHRSHLGQLQSPLSSQEQQMSLLDLQNTLFCTKLEVRKLKRAQRQKEHQLTEARRATQLLETMVHEEEQQKEAALKHNQELRAVVQQLQAELQDKAQQLQMVEWEKCRELQAQEQKVHRLSQHLARKEQLLQESRELLQCQQSSDKSPAAMNAMLEKLQQRVSDRDDALERAVDEKFCALEKKEQELQQLHLSIRERGSDLERLRNVLSSNEATIHSLESLLKAKTLELEQVSATCQNLQWLKEEIEAKSCIRQKEQEGIIQQLQTCLHDRNKEVEELTATLLCKLGPGQSEIAEELCLRLQHKEKMLQDLLSDRNHQTTEHDAEIRELLQAVSTKEQQSRVSCSSAAVGGLGWMALPFCLLRSSVMGSTSIVDLPCRRGILSDTEVRADARFPCSNHAVFAVTMSAAELEKDLVNAKEELELIAKKERESRRELAALQSVVATQEEELQVQASDIESLTRTIQIKEDLIKDLQMQLVDPEEIPAVERLTQEVLVLREKVALAESRGQEATGNRRQQLLLMLEGLVAERNRLNEALQAERQLYGSLVKFHTHPDSAARDHTLQVELEGVHELRGQLEEALGRSLERLSRLETQGTIGGGEQERVRVLPQHAF
;
A
#
# COMPACT_ATOMS: atom_id res chain seq x y z
N TYR A 1 -42.22 3.86 25.47
CA TYR A 1 -41.38 2.92 24.68
C TYR A 1 -40.51 3.68 23.69
N PHE A 2 -41.09 4.42 22.74
CA PHE A 2 -40.33 5.21 21.74
C PHE A 2 -39.33 6.21 22.35
N CYS A 3 -39.72 6.98 23.38
CA CYS A 3 -38.79 7.92 24.04
C CYS A 3 -37.63 7.21 24.77
N LEU A 4 -37.85 6.01 25.30
CA LEU A 4 -36.81 5.20 25.95
C LEU A 4 -35.83 4.64 24.93
N GLN A 5 -36.32 4.23 23.76
CA GLN A 5 -35.50 3.76 22.65
C GLN A 5 -34.65 4.90 22.06
N LEU A 6 -35.24 6.09 21.88
CA LEU A 6 -34.52 7.28 21.41
C LEU A 6 -33.44 7.74 22.41
N LEU A 7 -33.74 7.69 23.71
CA LEU A 7 -32.75 7.98 24.77
C LEU A 7 -31.62 6.95 24.78
N GLN A 8 -31.93 5.66 24.55
CA GLN A 8 -30.93 4.60 24.46
C GLN A 8 -30.02 4.77 23.23
N GLU A 9 -30.60 5.12 22.08
CA GLU A 9 -29.85 5.42 20.86
C GLU A 9 -28.93 6.63 21.06
N LYS A 10 -29.44 7.71 21.65
CA LYS A 10 -28.64 8.90 21.98
C LYS A 10 -27.53 8.61 22.99
N LEU A 11 -27.78 7.75 23.97
CA LEU A 11 -26.76 7.31 24.92
C LEU A 11 -25.68 6.48 24.23
N ASN A 12 -26.06 5.60 23.29
CA ASN A 12 -25.12 4.79 22.52
C ASN A 12 -24.28 5.66 21.57
N GLU A 13 -24.89 6.67 20.94
CA GLU A 13 -24.21 7.65 20.07
C GLU A 13 -23.19 8.47 20.87
N LEU A 14 -23.58 9.03 22.03
CA LEU A 14 -22.66 9.74 22.92
C LEU A 14 -21.53 8.84 23.46
N ASN A 15 -21.81 7.56 23.74
CA ASN A 15 -20.78 6.61 24.15
C ASN A 15 -19.80 6.28 23.01
N PHE A 16 -20.28 6.25 21.77
CA PHE A 16 -19.41 6.05 20.60
C PHE A 16 -18.53 7.28 20.36
N GLU A 17 -19.11 8.48 20.44
CA GLU A 17 -18.36 9.74 20.35
C GLU A 17 -17.32 9.86 21.46
N LEU A 18 -17.68 9.54 22.71
CA LEU A 18 -16.76 9.54 23.84
C LEU A 18 -15.57 8.58 23.60
N LYS A 19 -15.84 7.36 23.12
CA LYS A 19 -14.78 6.39 22.79
C LYS A 19 -13.88 6.89 21.66
N SER A 20 -14.46 7.48 20.62
CA SER A 20 -13.69 8.07 19.51
C SER A 20 -12.80 9.23 19.98
N VAL A 21 -13.32 10.12 20.83
CA VAL A 21 -12.54 11.21 21.44
C VAL A 21 -11.45 10.65 22.37
N GLN A 22 -11.73 9.59 23.11
CA GLN A 22 -10.75 8.93 23.98
C GLN A 22 -9.62 8.28 23.18
N GLU A 23 -9.93 7.57 22.09
CA GLU A 23 -8.93 6.99 21.19
C GLU A 23 -8.06 8.07 20.53
N THR A 24 -8.67 9.17 20.08
CA THR A 24 -7.91 10.27 19.48
C THR A 24 -7.02 10.98 20.51
N SER A 25 -7.48 11.16 21.76
CA SER A 25 -6.65 11.66 22.86
C SER A 25 -5.48 10.73 23.16
N GLN A 26 -5.70 9.41 23.20
CA GLN A 26 -4.63 8.43 23.42
C GLN A 26 -3.60 8.44 22.29
N ARG A 27 -4.03 8.53 21.04
CA ARG A 27 -3.11 8.68 19.89
C ARG A 27 -2.30 9.97 20.00
N GLN A 28 -2.91 11.07 20.43
CA GLN A 28 -2.22 12.33 20.68
C GLN A 28 -1.20 12.21 21.81
N ASP A 29 -1.55 11.53 22.91
CA ASP A 29 -0.65 11.30 24.04
C ASP A 29 0.57 10.45 23.63
N CYS A 30 0.37 9.38 22.85
CA CYS A 30 1.47 8.59 22.29
C CYS A 30 2.37 9.44 21.38
N THR A 31 1.78 10.32 20.57
CA THR A 31 2.53 11.23 19.70
C THR A 31 3.35 12.23 20.52
N ILE A 32 2.76 12.80 21.57
CA ILE A 32 3.45 13.73 22.48
C ILE A 32 4.61 13.02 23.21
N GLN A 33 4.42 11.78 23.64
CA GLN A 33 5.48 10.98 24.27
C GLN A 33 6.64 10.73 23.31
N SER A 34 6.35 10.30 22.08
CA SER A 34 7.37 10.12 21.03
C SER A 34 8.15 11.41 20.75
N LEU A 35 7.46 12.54 20.60
CA LEU A 35 8.10 13.85 20.40
C LEU A 35 8.97 14.27 21.59
N ASN A 36 8.53 13.99 22.83
CA ASN A 36 9.31 14.26 24.04
C ASN A 36 10.59 13.40 24.11
N GLU A 37 10.55 12.15 23.68
CA GLU A 37 11.74 11.29 23.61
C GLU A 37 12.74 11.78 22.56
N VAL A 38 12.24 12.21 21.40
CA VAL A 38 13.07 12.82 20.36
C VAL A 38 13.70 14.12 20.87
N LEU A 39 12.94 14.96 21.58
CA LEU A 39 13.45 16.20 22.17
C LEU A 39 14.58 15.91 23.17
N LYS A 40 14.37 14.99 24.12
CA LYS A 40 15.41 14.58 25.08
C LYS A 40 16.67 14.03 24.40
N SER A 41 16.50 13.24 23.34
CA SER A 41 17.65 12.77 22.54
C SER A 41 18.42 13.92 21.89
N LYS A 42 17.71 14.95 21.41
CA LYS A 42 18.33 16.15 20.83
C LYS A 42 19.02 16.99 21.90
N GLU A 43 18.42 17.15 23.08
CA GLU A 43 19.02 17.83 24.23
C GLU A 43 20.33 17.15 24.68
N SER A 44 20.33 15.83 24.82
CA SER A 44 21.55 15.05 25.12
C SER A 44 22.62 15.24 24.04
N LYS A 45 22.26 15.25 22.76
CA LYS A 45 23.21 15.52 21.66
C LYS A 45 23.77 16.93 21.71
N THR A 46 22.96 17.92 22.11
CA THR A 46 23.46 19.28 22.29
C THR A 46 24.42 19.40 23.48
N GLU A 47 24.14 18.72 24.59
CA GLU A 47 25.05 18.66 25.75
C GLU A 47 26.39 17.99 25.39
N GLU A 48 26.37 16.90 24.63
CA GLU A 48 27.59 16.27 24.11
C GLU A 48 28.40 17.23 23.22
N LEU A 49 27.74 18.00 22.36
CA LEU A 49 28.40 19.00 21.53
C LEU A 49 29.03 20.12 22.37
N TYR A 50 28.35 20.58 23.42
CA TYR A 50 28.92 21.55 24.37
C TYR A 50 30.17 20.99 25.05
N HIS A 51 30.16 19.75 25.52
CA HIS A 51 31.35 19.12 26.10
C HIS A 51 32.50 18.94 25.11
N ILE A 52 32.21 18.66 23.83
CA ILE A 52 33.23 18.59 22.78
C ILE A 52 33.86 19.97 22.57
N ILE A 53 33.04 21.03 22.50
CA ILE A 53 33.51 22.41 22.32
C ILE A 53 34.37 22.85 23.53
N GLU A 54 33.95 22.53 24.75
CA GLU A 54 34.74 22.78 25.95
C GLU A 54 36.10 22.07 25.91
N GLY A 55 36.11 20.78 25.57
CA GLY A 55 37.35 20.00 25.41
C GLY A 55 38.27 20.55 24.30
N GLN A 56 37.69 21.04 23.21
CA GLN A 56 38.46 21.72 22.15
C GLN A 56 39.04 23.06 22.64
N ASN A 57 38.27 23.85 23.39
CA ASN A 57 38.76 25.10 23.97
C ASN A 57 39.88 24.86 25.00
N GLU A 58 39.80 23.81 25.81
CA GLU A 58 40.88 23.41 26.72
C GLU A 58 42.15 23.01 25.97
N THR A 59 42.02 22.25 24.90
CA THR A 59 43.18 21.83 24.08
C THR A 59 43.80 23.02 23.37
N MET A 60 43.01 23.96 22.86
CA MET A 60 43.51 25.24 22.35
C MET A 60 44.21 26.07 23.42
N GLY A 61 43.70 26.09 24.66
CA GLY A 61 44.37 26.74 25.81
C GLY A 61 45.74 26.12 26.08
N LYS A 62 45.82 24.79 26.17
CA LYS A 62 47.08 24.05 26.37
C LYS A 62 48.08 24.29 25.23
N LEU A 63 47.61 24.37 23.99
CA LEU A 63 48.46 24.67 22.83
C LEU A 63 49.01 26.11 22.89
N ARG A 64 48.19 27.08 23.29
CA ARG A 64 48.66 28.46 23.53
C ARG A 64 49.70 28.50 24.66
N ASP A 65 49.49 27.78 25.76
CA ASP A 65 50.45 27.69 26.87
C ASP A 65 51.76 27.01 26.47
N MET A 66 51.71 25.95 25.66
CA MET A 66 52.90 25.29 25.12
C MET A 66 53.65 26.17 24.13
N LEU A 67 52.93 26.93 23.29
CA LEU A 67 53.53 27.92 22.41
C LEU A 67 54.26 28.98 23.24
N HIS A 68 53.65 29.51 24.30
CA HIS A 68 54.29 30.45 25.20
C HIS A 68 55.51 29.87 25.93
N ARG A 69 55.48 28.58 26.35
CA ARG A 69 56.65 27.89 26.94
C ARG A 69 57.77 27.63 25.93
N SER A 70 57.43 27.29 24.69
CA SER A 70 58.40 27.05 23.61
C SER A 70 59.17 28.32 23.25
N HIS A 71 58.48 29.46 23.19
CA HIS A 71 59.13 30.76 23.02
C HIS A 71 60.04 31.14 24.21
N LEU A 72 59.78 30.63 25.42
CA LEU A 72 60.65 30.80 26.59
C LEU A 72 61.83 29.81 26.65
N GLY A 73 61.74 28.66 25.97
CA GLY A 73 62.74 27.58 26.02
C GLY A 73 63.85 27.66 24.95
N GLN A 74 63.72 28.51 23.93
CA GLN A 74 64.68 28.63 22.82
C GLN A 74 65.98 29.40 23.15
N LEU A 75 66.23 29.74 24.42
CA LEU A 75 67.38 30.56 24.84
C LEU A 75 68.62 29.78 25.32
N GLN A 76 68.69 28.45 25.26
CA GLN A 76 69.91 27.72 25.69
C GLN A 76 70.28 26.52 24.78
N SER A 77 71.56 26.49 24.37
CA SER A 77 72.30 25.63 23.41
C SER A 77 72.96 24.39 24.09
N PRO A 78 73.86 23.54 23.49
CA PRO A 78 74.17 23.13 22.10
C PRO A 78 74.16 21.59 21.85
N LEU A 79 74.44 21.22 20.59
CA LEU A 79 74.44 19.90 19.94
C LEU A 79 75.68 19.00 20.21
N SER A 80 75.46 17.66 20.29
CA SER A 80 76.24 16.61 19.59
C SER A 80 75.85 15.14 19.90
N SER A 81 74.75 14.86 20.64
CA SER A 81 74.13 13.51 20.75
C SER A 81 72.79 13.41 20.02
N GLN A 82 72.63 14.25 18.99
CA GLN A 82 71.31 14.68 18.55
C GLN A 82 70.65 13.70 17.60
N GLU A 83 71.36 13.04 16.67
CA GLU A 83 70.70 12.20 15.66
C GLU A 83 70.10 10.89 16.22
N GLN A 84 70.75 10.23 17.18
CA GLN A 84 70.20 9.04 17.85
C GLN A 84 69.12 9.40 18.90
N GLN A 85 69.24 10.55 19.57
CA GLN A 85 68.17 11.05 20.43
C GLN A 85 66.97 11.54 19.62
N MET A 86 67.19 12.15 18.46
CA MET A 86 66.12 12.61 17.56
C MET A 86 65.37 11.43 16.96
N SER A 87 66.05 10.38 16.49
CA SER A 87 65.37 9.20 15.95
C SER A 87 64.60 8.42 17.01
N LEU A 88 65.11 8.33 18.25
CA LEU A 88 64.41 7.69 19.37
C LEU A 88 63.23 8.54 19.86
N LEU A 89 63.37 9.88 19.84
CA LEU A 89 62.28 10.81 20.15
C LEU A 89 61.21 10.81 19.05
N ASP A 90 61.60 10.67 17.78
CA ASP A 90 60.68 10.51 16.64
C ASP A 90 59.92 9.18 16.71
N LEU A 91 60.59 8.09 17.08
CA LEU A 91 59.94 6.80 17.32
C LEU A 91 58.97 6.86 18.53
N GLN A 92 59.34 7.59 19.57
CA GLN A 92 58.49 7.79 20.75
C GLN A 92 57.28 8.69 20.45
N ASN A 93 57.46 9.72 19.61
CA ASN A 93 56.40 10.58 19.11
C ASN A 93 55.45 9.81 18.19
N THR A 94 55.95 9.00 17.26
CA THR A 94 55.11 8.17 16.39
C THR A 94 54.34 7.10 17.18
N LEU A 95 54.97 6.47 18.19
CA LEU A 95 54.28 5.57 19.12
C LEU A 95 53.18 6.28 19.91
N PHE A 96 53.41 7.53 20.32
CA PHE A 96 52.41 8.33 21.03
C PHE A 96 51.24 8.73 20.12
N CYS A 97 51.52 9.19 18.89
CA CYS A 97 50.51 9.53 17.88
C CYS A 97 49.62 8.33 17.53
N THR A 98 50.24 7.17 17.27
CA THR A 98 49.50 5.93 16.98
C THR A 98 48.66 5.46 18.18
N LYS A 99 49.16 5.56 19.42
CA LYS A 99 48.35 5.28 20.63
C LYS A 99 47.17 6.24 20.77
N LEU A 100 47.33 7.51 20.41
CA LEU A 100 46.26 8.49 20.45
C LEU A 100 45.20 8.18 19.37
N GLU A 101 45.63 7.82 18.16
CA GLU A 101 44.75 7.39 17.07
C GLU A 101 43.97 6.13 17.42
N VAL A 102 44.62 5.10 17.97
CA VAL A 102 43.93 3.89 18.43
C VAL A 102 42.89 4.24 19.51
N ARG A 103 43.18 5.17 20.42
CA ARG A 103 42.19 5.65 21.41
C ARG A 103 41.04 6.41 20.77
N LYS A 104 41.29 7.24 19.75
CA LYS A 104 40.23 7.93 18.98
C LYS A 104 39.34 6.92 18.25
N LEU A 105 39.93 5.95 17.56
CA LEU A 105 39.22 4.89 16.85
C LEU A 105 38.38 4.03 17.80
N LYS A 106 38.91 3.63 18.96
CA LYS A 106 38.13 2.89 19.97
C LYS A 106 36.93 3.65 20.51
N ARG A 107 37.01 4.98 20.63
CA ARG A 107 35.86 5.81 21.02
C ARG A 107 34.83 5.89 19.89
N ALA A 108 35.28 6.09 18.66
CA ALA A 108 34.41 6.09 17.49
C ALA A 108 33.68 4.75 17.32
N GLN A 109 34.37 3.63 17.55
CA GLN A 109 33.78 2.29 17.52
C GLN A 109 32.65 2.15 18.56
N ARG A 110 32.88 2.53 19.82
CA ARG A 110 31.85 2.46 20.87
C ARG A 110 30.65 3.34 20.56
N GLN A 111 30.87 4.52 20.00
CA GLN A 111 29.79 5.41 19.57
C GLN A 111 28.97 4.77 18.44
N LYS A 112 29.63 4.09 17.49
CA LYS A 112 28.96 3.35 16.41
C LYS A 112 28.20 2.13 16.93
N GLU A 113 28.74 1.40 17.89
CA GLU A 113 28.05 0.29 18.56
C GLU A 113 26.79 0.78 19.28
N HIS A 114 26.87 1.91 19.98
CA HIS A 114 25.70 2.50 20.63
C HIS A 114 24.63 2.92 19.62
N GLN A 115 25.02 3.65 18.56
CA GLN A 115 24.12 4.03 17.46
C GLN A 115 23.45 2.82 16.81
N LEU A 116 24.18 1.72 16.64
CA LEU A 116 23.64 0.47 16.09
C LEU A 116 22.62 -0.17 17.05
N THR A 117 22.87 -0.14 18.37
CA THR A 117 21.89 -0.66 19.36
C THR A 117 20.64 0.20 19.43
N GLU A 118 20.76 1.53 19.33
CA GLU A 118 19.62 2.44 19.26
C GLU A 118 18.81 2.23 17.98
N ALA A 119 19.49 2.11 16.83
CA ALA A 119 18.85 1.82 15.56
C ALA A 119 18.08 0.49 15.62
N ARG A 120 18.67 -0.57 16.19
CA ARG A 120 17.99 -1.87 16.39
C ARG A 120 16.74 -1.75 17.25
N ARG A 121 16.79 -0.99 18.34
CA ARG A 121 15.60 -0.74 19.19
C ARG A 121 14.52 0.04 18.43
N ALA A 122 14.92 1.07 17.68
CA ALA A 122 13.99 1.84 16.85
C ALA A 122 13.34 0.96 15.77
N THR A 123 14.10 0.07 15.13
CA THR A 123 13.55 -0.90 14.17
C THR A 123 12.55 -1.84 14.85
N GLN A 124 12.86 -2.40 16.02
CA GLN A 124 11.93 -3.27 16.76
C GLN A 124 10.62 -2.55 17.14
N LEU A 125 10.69 -1.30 17.58
CA LEU A 125 9.50 -0.50 17.89
C LEU A 125 8.66 -0.23 16.63
N LEU A 126 9.31 0.09 15.51
CA LEU A 126 8.62 0.27 14.22
C LEU A 126 7.97 -1.05 13.76
N GLU A 127 8.65 -2.18 13.89
CA GLU A 127 8.10 -3.50 13.58
C GLU A 127 6.86 -3.81 14.42
N THR A 128 6.88 -3.51 15.72
CA THR A 128 5.71 -3.69 16.59
C THR A 128 4.55 -2.78 16.21
N MET A 129 4.81 -1.51 15.92
CA MET A 129 3.76 -0.58 15.49
C MET A 129 3.16 -0.96 14.14
N VAL A 130 3.99 -1.42 13.19
CA VAL A 130 3.49 -1.92 11.89
C VAL A 130 2.59 -3.13 12.09
N HIS A 131 2.99 -4.08 12.96
CA HIS A 131 2.17 -5.24 13.25
C HIS A 131 0.84 -4.89 13.92
N GLU A 132 0.84 -3.96 14.88
CA GLU A 132 -0.39 -3.46 15.52
C GLU A 132 -1.31 -2.74 14.52
N GLU A 133 -0.77 -1.92 13.64
CA GLU A 133 -1.52 -1.26 12.56
C GLU A 133 -2.10 -2.26 11.57
N GLU A 134 -1.38 -3.32 11.22
CA GLU A 134 -1.89 -4.42 10.38
C GLU A 134 -3.06 -5.13 11.06
N GLN A 135 -2.95 -5.47 12.35
CA GLN A 135 -4.05 -6.08 13.10
C GLN A 135 -5.29 -5.17 13.18
N GLN A 136 -5.09 -3.86 13.38
CA GLN A 136 -6.19 -2.89 13.40
C GLN A 136 -6.87 -2.80 12.02
N LYS A 137 -6.10 -2.79 10.93
CA LYS A 137 -6.64 -2.83 9.56
C LYS A 137 -7.44 -4.09 9.29
N GLU A 138 -6.95 -5.25 9.73
CA GLU A 138 -7.69 -6.51 9.61
C GLU A 138 -9.01 -6.50 10.39
N ALA A 139 -9.00 -5.98 11.62
CA ALA A 139 -10.21 -5.84 12.43
C ALA A 139 -11.22 -4.88 11.75
N ALA A 140 -10.75 -3.74 11.23
CA ALA A 140 -11.57 -2.80 10.51
C ALA A 140 -12.15 -3.40 9.20
N LEU A 141 -11.36 -4.18 8.47
CA LEU A 141 -11.83 -4.88 7.26
C LEU A 141 -12.91 -5.91 7.60
N LYS A 142 -12.75 -6.70 8.67
CA LYS A 142 -13.78 -7.63 9.14
C LYS A 142 -15.08 -6.91 9.51
N HIS A 143 -14.99 -5.83 10.28
CA HIS A 143 -16.18 -5.04 10.63
C HIS A 143 -16.86 -4.45 9.39
N ASN A 144 -16.09 -3.95 8.42
CA ASN A 144 -16.63 -3.46 7.14
C ASN A 144 -17.31 -4.58 6.34
N GLN A 145 -16.77 -5.80 6.35
CA GLN A 145 -17.39 -6.96 5.70
C GLN A 145 -18.72 -7.31 6.37
N GLU A 146 -18.77 -7.33 7.71
CA GLU A 146 -19.99 -7.56 8.48
C GLU A 146 -21.05 -6.48 8.19
N LEU A 147 -20.67 -5.20 8.18
CA LEU A 147 -21.58 -4.11 7.83
C LEU A 147 -22.13 -4.26 6.40
N ARG A 148 -21.28 -4.61 5.43
CA ARG A 148 -21.73 -4.86 4.05
C ARG A 148 -22.70 -6.03 3.99
N ALA A 149 -22.45 -7.11 4.72
CA ALA A 149 -23.36 -8.25 4.79
C ALA A 149 -24.72 -7.85 5.39
N VAL A 150 -24.74 -7.08 6.48
CA VAL A 150 -25.97 -6.57 7.09
C VAL A 150 -26.72 -5.63 6.13
N VAL A 151 -26.03 -4.74 5.43
CA VAL A 151 -26.66 -3.86 4.43
C VAL A 151 -27.27 -4.67 3.30
N GLN A 152 -26.58 -5.67 2.77
CA GLN A 152 -27.11 -6.56 1.73
C GLN A 152 -28.32 -7.35 2.22
N GLN A 153 -28.29 -7.84 3.46
CA GLN A 153 -29.42 -8.53 4.06
C GLN A 153 -30.63 -7.58 4.20
N LEU A 154 -30.44 -6.38 4.73
CA LEU A 154 -31.52 -5.40 4.86
C LEU A 154 -32.07 -4.95 3.51
N GLN A 155 -31.22 -4.84 2.48
CA GLN A 155 -31.66 -4.56 1.11
C GLN A 155 -32.52 -5.70 0.55
N ALA A 156 -32.13 -6.95 0.76
CA ALA A 156 -32.94 -8.11 0.36
C ALA A 156 -34.27 -8.15 1.12
N GLU A 157 -34.26 -7.96 2.44
CA GLU A 157 -35.48 -7.92 3.26
C GLU A 157 -36.41 -6.77 2.82
N LEU A 158 -35.87 -5.60 2.49
CA LEU A 158 -36.66 -4.47 1.97
C LEU A 158 -37.29 -4.79 0.61
N GLN A 159 -36.54 -5.42 -0.29
CA GLN A 159 -37.05 -5.85 -1.60
C GLN A 159 -38.16 -6.89 -1.44
N ASP A 160 -37.96 -7.88 -0.57
CA ASP A 160 -38.97 -8.90 -0.27
C ASP A 160 -40.25 -8.26 0.30
N LYS A 161 -40.10 -7.28 1.21
CA LYS A 161 -41.24 -6.54 1.77
C LYS A 161 -41.96 -5.71 0.71
N ALA A 162 -41.23 -5.04 -0.19
CA ALA A 162 -41.82 -4.29 -1.28
C ALA A 162 -42.63 -5.20 -2.23
N GLN A 163 -42.08 -6.37 -2.59
CA GLN A 163 -42.78 -7.37 -3.40
C GLN A 163 -44.02 -7.92 -2.68
N GLN A 164 -43.92 -8.20 -1.38
CA GLN A 164 -45.07 -8.62 -0.57
C GLN A 164 -46.19 -7.58 -0.56
N LEU A 165 -45.84 -6.29 -0.38
CA LEU A 165 -46.82 -5.20 -0.42
C LEU A 165 -47.48 -5.08 -1.80
N GLN A 166 -46.69 -5.11 -2.87
CA GLN A 166 -47.22 -5.06 -4.24
C GLN A 166 -48.18 -6.22 -4.54
N MET A 167 -47.87 -7.43 -4.08
CA MET A 167 -48.74 -8.60 -4.21
C MET A 167 -50.06 -8.40 -3.46
N VAL A 168 -50.00 -7.95 -2.21
CA VAL A 168 -51.20 -7.69 -1.40
C VAL A 168 -52.04 -6.56 -2.00
N GLU A 169 -51.42 -5.49 -2.50
CA GLU A 169 -52.12 -4.40 -3.20
C GLU A 169 -52.82 -4.89 -4.46
N TRP A 170 -52.15 -5.72 -5.27
CA TRP A 170 -52.75 -6.31 -6.46
C TRP A 170 -53.95 -7.21 -6.12
N GLU A 171 -53.81 -8.05 -5.09
CA GLU A 171 -54.90 -8.88 -4.58
C GLU A 171 -56.09 -8.04 -4.10
N LYS A 172 -55.84 -6.96 -3.35
CA LYS A 172 -56.89 -6.05 -2.87
C LYS A 172 -57.60 -5.34 -4.02
N CYS A 173 -56.87 -4.85 -5.02
CA CYS A 173 -57.45 -4.27 -6.22
C CYS A 173 -58.34 -5.26 -6.97
N ARG A 174 -57.90 -6.52 -7.09
CA ARG A 174 -58.68 -7.58 -7.72
C ARG A 174 -59.94 -7.93 -6.92
N GLU A 175 -59.84 -8.02 -5.59
CA GLU A 175 -60.98 -8.24 -4.69
C GLU A 175 -61.99 -7.09 -4.79
N LEU A 176 -61.53 -5.84 -4.77
CA LEU A 176 -62.38 -4.65 -4.92
C LEU A 176 -63.11 -4.66 -6.26
N GLN A 177 -62.41 -4.93 -7.36
CA GLN A 177 -63.02 -5.02 -8.69
C GLN A 177 -64.09 -6.13 -8.75
N ALA A 178 -63.83 -7.29 -8.13
CA ALA A 178 -64.81 -8.36 -8.05
C ALA A 178 -66.05 -7.97 -7.21
N GLN A 179 -65.84 -7.24 -6.12
CA GLN A 179 -66.92 -6.70 -5.29
C GLN A 179 -67.74 -5.65 -6.04
N GLU A 180 -67.10 -4.70 -6.74
CA GLU A 180 -67.78 -3.71 -7.58
C GLU A 180 -68.65 -4.37 -8.65
N GLN A 181 -68.12 -5.38 -9.35
CA GLN A 181 -68.89 -6.15 -10.32
C GLN A 181 -70.06 -6.90 -9.68
N LYS A 182 -69.92 -7.36 -8.43
CA LYS A 182 -71.01 -8.02 -7.69
C LYS A 182 -72.08 -7.00 -7.29
N VAL A 183 -71.68 -5.82 -6.79
CA VAL A 183 -72.59 -4.72 -6.47
C VAL A 183 -73.35 -4.30 -7.72
N HIS A 184 -72.67 -4.12 -8.85
CA HIS A 184 -73.30 -3.77 -10.12
C HIS A 184 -74.37 -4.80 -10.54
N ARG A 185 -74.05 -6.10 -10.49
CA ARG A 185 -75.01 -7.17 -10.77
C ARG A 185 -76.20 -7.17 -9.79
N LEU A 186 -75.94 -6.97 -8.50
CA LEU A 186 -77.00 -6.88 -7.50
C LEU A 186 -77.92 -5.68 -7.73
N SER A 187 -77.37 -4.52 -8.11
CA SER A 187 -78.16 -3.34 -8.47
C SER A 187 -79.04 -3.59 -9.69
N GLN A 188 -78.52 -4.25 -10.73
CA GLN A 188 -79.31 -4.66 -11.90
C GLN A 188 -80.44 -5.64 -11.51
N HIS A 189 -80.14 -6.64 -10.68
CA HIS A 189 -81.15 -7.58 -10.20
C HIS A 189 -82.21 -6.90 -9.31
N LEU A 190 -81.81 -5.95 -8.46
CA LEU A 190 -82.73 -5.18 -7.63
C LEU A 190 -83.68 -4.36 -8.51
N ALA A 191 -83.15 -3.62 -9.48
CA ALA A 191 -83.95 -2.85 -10.43
C ALA A 191 -84.96 -3.74 -11.19
N ARG A 192 -84.53 -4.94 -11.63
CA ARG A 192 -85.43 -5.90 -12.27
C ARG A 192 -86.51 -6.42 -11.32
N LYS A 193 -86.18 -6.68 -10.05
CA LYS A 193 -87.17 -7.10 -9.04
C LYS A 193 -88.18 -5.98 -8.75
N GLU A 194 -87.72 -4.73 -8.66
CA GLU A 194 -88.60 -3.57 -8.49
C GLU A 194 -89.56 -3.43 -9.67
N GLN A 195 -89.07 -3.60 -10.91
CA GLN A 195 -89.90 -3.64 -12.11
C GLN A 195 -90.96 -4.76 -12.03
N LEU A 196 -90.56 -5.98 -11.69
CA LEU A 196 -91.49 -7.12 -11.57
C LEU A 196 -92.54 -6.92 -10.45
N LEU A 197 -92.16 -6.27 -9.35
CA LEU A 197 -93.08 -5.91 -8.27
C LEU A 197 -94.09 -4.86 -8.76
N GLN A 198 -93.64 -3.86 -9.53
CA GLN A 198 -94.50 -2.86 -10.13
C GLN A 198 -95.52 -3.49 -11.09
N GLU A 199 -95.07 -4.35 -11.99
CA GLU A 199 -95.94 -5.10 -12.89
C GLU A 199 -96.94 -6.00 -12.14
N SER A 200 -96.53 -6.58 -11.00
CA SER A 200 -97.41 -7.42 -10.17
C SER A 200 -98.46 -6.60 -9.43
N ARG A 201 -98.12 -5.39 -8.98
CA ARG A 201 -99.07 -4.43 -8.43
C ARG A 201 -100.09 -4.01 -9.49
N GLU A 202 -99.65 -3.75 -10.71
CA GLU A 202 -100.53 -3.44 -11.85
C GLU A 202 -101.48 -4.60 -12.16
N LEU A 203 -101.00 -5.85 -12.16
CA LEU A 203 -101.84 -7.03 -12.36
C LEU A 203 -102.89 -7.20 -11.26
N LEU A 204 -102.52 -6.98 -9.99
CA LEU A 204 -103.45 -7.00 -8.86
C LEU A 204 -104.48 -5.86 -8.97
N GLN A 205 -104.06 -4.68 -9.44
CA GLN A 205 -104.95 -3.56 -9.67
C GLN A 205 -105.95 -3.85 -10.80
N CYS A 206 -105.52 -4.50 -11.88
CA CYS A 206 -106.39 -4.99 -12.96
C CYS A 206 -107.39 -6.06 -12.46
N GLN A 207 -107.01 -6.87 -11.47
CA GLN A 207 -107.91 -7.86 -10.86
C GLN A 207 -108.97 -7.21 -9.93
N GLN A 208 -108.62 -6.09 -9.28
CA GLN A 208 -109.47 -5.38 -8.32
C GLN A 208 -110.41 -4.36 -8.98
N SER A 209 -110.07 -3.84 -10.17
CA SER A 209 -110.98 -2.99 -10.95
C SER A 209 -112.25 -3.77 -11.33
N SER A 210 -113.42 -3.23 -10.98
CA SER A 210 -114.74 -3.88 -11.04
C SER A 210 -115.21 -4.40 -12.41
N ASP A 211 -114.45 -4.19 -13.49
CA ASP A 211 -114.81 -4.62 -14.84
C ASP A 211 -114.36 -6.06 -15.12
N LYS A 212 -115.28 -7.02 -14.97
CA LYS A 212 -115.13 -8.41 -15.44
C LYS A 212 -115.27 -8.48 -16.98
N SER A 213 -114.51 -7.69 -17.72
CA SER A 213 -114.50 -7.78 -19.19
C SER A 213 -113.59 -8.94 -19.62
N PRO A 214 -113.97 -9.76 -20.61
CA PRO A 214 -113.12 -10.84 -21.13
C PRO A 214 -111.78 -10.31 -21.68
N ALA A 215 -111.74 -9.05 -22.13
CA ALA A 215 -110.52 -8.41 -22.60
C ALA A 215 -109.49 -8.16 -21.49
N ALA A 216 -109.93 -7.76 -20.30
CA ALA A 216 -109.05 -7.56 -19.14
C ALA A 216 -108.46 -8.88 -18.62
N MET A 217 -109.25 -9.97 -18.67
CA MET A 217 -108.77 -11.30 -18.29
C MET A 217 -107.77 -11.87 -19.31
N ASN A 218 -108.00 -11.64 -20.60
CA ASN A 218 -107.05 -12.03 -21.64
C ASN A 218 -105.72 -11.25 -21.53
N ALA A 219 -105.77 -9.93 -21.27
CA ALA A 219 -104.56 -9.12 -21.04
C ALA A 219 -103.76 -9.59 -19.80
N MET A 220 -104.44 -10.08 -18.75
CA MET A 220 -103.78 -10.68 -17.59
C MET A 220 -103.11 -12.02 -17.95
N LEU A 221 -103.80 -12.88 -18.70
CA LEU A 221 -103.25 -14.16 -19.16
C LEU A 221 -102.04 -13.96 -20.08
N GLU A 222 -102.11 -13.00 -21.01
CA GLU A 222 -100.98 -12.61 -21.86
C GLU A 222 -99.78 -12.14 -21.03
N LYS A 223 -100.00 -11.32 -19.99
CA LYS A 223 -98.92 -10.91 -19.07
C LYS A 223 -98.31 -12.08 -18.29
N LEU A 224 -99.11 -13.08 -17.89
CA LEU A 224 -98.59 -14.27 -17.22
C LEU A 224 -97.81 -15.18 -18.18
N GLN A 225 -98.30 -15.36 -19.41
CA GLN A 225 -97.59 -16.08 -20.46
C GLN A 225 -96.26 -15.38 -20.79
N GLN A 226 -96.26 -14.05 -20.90
CA GLN A 226 -95.05 -13.27 -21.10
C GLN A 226 -94.05 -13.47 -19.96
N ARG A 227 -94.48 -13.51 -18.70
CA ARG A 227 -93.58 -13.78 -17.56
C ARG A 227 -92.95 -15.16 -17.59
N VAL A 228 -93.70 -16.17 -18.02
CA VAL A 228 -93.17 -17.52 -18.16
C VAL A 228 -92.13 -17.54 -19.28
N SER A 229 -92.41 -16.92 -20.42
CA SER A 229 -91.45 -16.74 -21.51
C SER A 229 -90.19 -16.00 -21.04
N ASP A 230 -90.34 -14.83 -20.42
CA ASP A 230 -89.22 -14.02 -19.91
C ASP A 230 -88.34 -14.79 -18.91
N ARG A 231 -88.95 -15.66 -18.10
CA ARG A 231 -88.22 -16.50 -17.13
C ARG A 231 -87.43 -17.58 -17.85
N ASP A 232 -88.04 -18.24 -18.82
CA ASP A 232 -87.40 -19.33 -19.57
C ASP A 232 -86.24 -18.74 -20.41
N ASP A 233 -86.42 -17.58 -21.04
CA ASP A 233 -85.37 -16.82 -21.75
C ASP A 233 -84.23 -16.37 -20.80
N ALA A 234 -84.54 -16.03 -19.55
CA ALA A 234 -83.53 -15.67 -18.55
C ALA A 234 -82.74 -16.88 -18.06
N LEU A 235 -83.38 -18.05 -17.96
CA LEU A 235 -82.72 -19.30 -17.60
C LEU A 235 -81.80 -19.76 -18.72
N GLU A 236 -82.23 -19.69 -19.99
CA GLU A 236 -81.39 -20.01 -21.15
C GLU A 236 -80.14 -19.12 -21.19
N ARG A 237 -80.31 -17.80 -21.09
CA ARG A 237 -79.17 -16.87 -21.01
C ARG A 237 -78.23 -17.15 -19.84
N ALA A 238 -78.76 -17.48 -18.65
CA ALA A 238 -77.92 -17.82 -17.50
C ALA A 238 -77.13 -19.13 -17.72
N VAL A 239 -77.71 -20.10 -18.42
CA VAL A 239 -77.04 -21.34 -18.79
C VAL A 239 -75.94 -21.08 -19.82
N ASP A 240 -76.22 -20.30 -20.86
CA ASP A 240 -75.22 -19.92 -21.87
C ASP A 240 -74.05 -19.13 -21.27
N GLU A 241 -74.33 -18.17 -20.39
CA GLU A 241 -73.29 -17.43 -19.67
C GLU A 241 -72.39 -18.37 -18.85
N LYS A 242 -72.95 -19.44 -18.24
CA LYS A 242 -72.18 -20.44 -17.50
C LYS A 242 -71.33 -21.30 -18.43
N PHE A 243 -71.84 -21.70 -19.59
CA PHE A 243 -71.06 -22.43 -20.59
C PHE A 243 -69.92 -21.60 -21.16
N CYS A 244 -70.18 -20.35 -21.57
CA CYS A 244 -69.12 -19.46 -22.02
C CYS A 244 -68.06 -19.18 -20.94
N ALA A 245 -68.45 -19.10 -19.66
CA ALA A 245 -67.51 -18.97 -18.56
C ALA A 245 -66.65 -20.23 -18.37
N LEU A 246 -67.23 -21.42 -18.54
CA LEU A 246 -66.51 -22.69 -18.48
C LEU A 246 -65.51 -22.82 -19.64
N GLU A 247 -65.90 -22.48 -20.87
CA GLU A 247 -65.02 -22.50 -22.04
C GLU A 247 -63.80 -21.59 -21.85
N LYS A 248 -64.00 -20.37 -21.32
CA LYS A 248 -62.88 -19.48 -20.98
C LYS A 248 -61.95 -20.09 -19.94
N LYS A 249 -62.50 -20.79 -18.95
CA LYS A 249 -61.68 -21.49 -17.94
C LYS A 249 -60.92 -22.69 -18.51
N GLU A 250 -61.51 -23.41 -19.45
CA GLU A 250 -60.83 -24.48 -20.17
C GLU A 250 -59.68 -23.94 -21.03
N GLN A 251 -59.88 -22.82 -21.72
CA GLN A 251 -58.83 -22.14 -22.47
C GLN A 251 -57.69 -21.64 -21.56
N GLU A 252 -58.01 -21.03 -20.41
CA GLU A 252 -57.02 -20.64 -19.40
C GLU A 252 -56.22 -21.85 -18.90
N LEU A 253 -56.87 -22.99 -18.65
CA LEU A 253 -56.20 -24.24 -18.24
C LEU A 253 -55.28 -24.78 -19.34
N GLN A 254 -55.71 -24.77 -20.60
CA GLN A 254 -54.88 -25.17 -21.73
C GLN A 254 -53.64 -24.27 -21.86
N GLN A 255 -53.79 -22.95 -21.71
CA GLN A 255 -52.66 -22.01 -21.71
C GLN A 255 -51.69 -22.27 -20.55
N LEU A 256 -52.20 -22.54 -19.35
CA LEU A 256 -51.36 -22.89 -18.19
C LEU A 256 -50.58 -24.20 -18.43
N HIS A 257 -51.21 -25.22 -19.01
CA HIS A 257 -50.51 -26.46 -19.36
C HIS A 257 -49.38 -26.24 -20.36
N LEU A 258 -49.55 -25.37 -21.35
CA LEU A 258 -48.50 -24.99 -22.29
C LEU A 258 -47.35 -24.27 -21.58
N SER A 259 -47.65 -23.28 -20.73
CA SER A 259 -46.64 -22.54 -19.98
C SER A 259 -45.83 -23.42 -19.02
N ILE A 260 -46.49 -24.38 -18.36
CA ILE A 260 -45.81 -25.36 -17.50
C ILE A 260 -44.87 -26.24 -18.33
N ARG A 261 -45.30 -26.67 -19.53
CA ARG A 261 -44.46 -27.49 -20.42
C ARG A 261 -43.23 -26.72 -20.88
N GLU A 262 -43.39 -25.48 -21.31
CA GLU A 262 -42.29 -24.60 -21.73
C GLU A 262 -41.28 -24.39 -20.60
N ARG A 263 -41.76 -24.07 -19.38
CA ARG A 263 -40.91 -23.98 -18.19
C ARG A 263 -40.20 -25.31 -17.89
N GLY A 264 -40.87 -26.44 -18.08
CA GLY A 264 -40.25 -27.77 -17.97
C GLY A 264 -39.10 -27.95 -18.96
N SER A 265 -39.28 -27.55 -20.22
CA SER A 265 -38.22 -27.59 -21.24
C SER A 265 -37.07 -26.63 -20.91
N ASP A 266 -37.35 -25.44 -20.41
CA ASP A 266 -36.32 -24.48 -19.98
C ASP A 266 -35.52 -25.01 -18.80
N LEU A 267 -36.17 -25.66 -17.83
CA LEU A 267 -35.49 -26.30 -16.70
C LEU A 267 -34.60 -27.46 -17.15
N GLU A 268 -35.04 -28.26 -18.11
CA GLU A 268 -34.21 -29.34 -18.69
C GLU A 268 -32.97 -28.76 -19.38
N ARG A 269 -33.14 -27.67 -20.14
CA ARG A 269 -32.01 -26.95 -20.77
C ARG A 269 -31.03 -26.44 -19.71
N LEU A 270 -31.52 -25.84 -18.62
CA LEU A 270 -30.66 -25.38 -17.53
C LEU A 270 -29.94 -26.53 -16.83
N ARG A 271 -30.61 -27.66 -16.58
CA ARG A 271 -29.97 -28.87 -16.03
C ARG A 271 -28.83 -29.37 -16.91
N ASN A 272 -29.00 -29.35 -18.23
CA ASN A 272 -27.93 -29.73 -19.16
C ASN A 272 -26.74 -28.77 -19.11
N VAL A 273 -26.98 -27.46 -19.03
CA VAL A 273 -25.91 -26.45 -18.85
C VAL A 273 -25.19 -26.66 -17.51
N LEU A 274 -25.93 -26.90 -16.43
CA LEU A 274 -25.34 -27.15 -15.11
C LEU A 274 -24.50 -28.43 -15.10
N SER A 275 -24.98 -29.51 -15.71
CA SER A 275 -24.22 -30.76 -15.86
C SER A 275 -22.93 -30.57 -16.68
N SER A 276 -23.00 -29.78 -17.76
CA SER A 276 -21.79 -29.40 -18.52
C SER A 276 -20.81 -28.59 -17.69
N ASN A 277 -21.30 -27.60 -16.92
CA ASN A 277 -20.46 -26.79 -16.04
C ASN A 277 -19.87 -27.61 -14.89
N GLU A 278 -20.62 -28.57 -14.37
CA GLU A 278 -20.11 -29.52 -13.37
C GLU A 278 -18.95 -30.33 -13.95
N ALA A 279 -19.08 -30.84 -15.18
CA ALA A 279 -18.00 -31.56 -15.85
C ALA A 279 -16.75 -30.67 -16.11
N THR A 280 -16.93 -29.40 -16.48
CA THR A 280 -15.79 -28.47 -16.67
C THR A 280 -15.11 -28.16 -15.34
N ILE A 281 -15.87 -27.95 -14.26
CA ILE A 281 -15.32 -27.75 -12.91
C ILE A 281 -14.49 -28.97 -12.49
N HIS A 282 -15.01 -30.19 -12.62
CA HIS A 282 -14.25 -31.41 -12.29
C HIS A 282 -12.96 -31.56 -13.13
N SER A 283 -12.98 -31.14 -14.40
CA SER A 283 -11.78 -31.12 -15.25
C SER A 283 -10.75 -30.10 -14.76
N LEU A 284 -11.18 -28.91 -14.37
CA LEU A 284 -10.32 -27.87 -13.79
C LEU A 284 -9.74 -28.29 -12.44
N GLU A 285 -10.54 -28.93 -11.58
CA GLU A 285 -10.07 -29.47 -10.29
C GLU A 285 -8.99 -30.56 -10.49
N SER A 286 -9.16 -31.42 -11.49
CA SER A 286 -8.18 -32.45 -11.83
C SER A 286 -6.88 -31.83 -12.34
N LEU A 287 -6.98 -30.78 -13.17
CA LEU A 287 -5.82 -30.02 -13.64
C LEU A 287 -5.10 -29.31 -12.48
N LEU A 288 -5.86 -28.71 -11.56
CA LEU A 288 -5.31 -28.04 -10.38
C LEU A 288 -4.53 -29.04 -9.52
N LYS A 289 -5.08 -30.22 -9.25
CA LYS A 289 -4.38 -31.31 -8.54
C LYS A 289 -3.08 -31.70 -9.24
N ALA A 290 -3.10 -31.85 -10.56
CA ALA A 290 -1.88 -32.15 -11.33
C ALA A 290 -0.82 -31.05 -11.18
N LYS A 291 -1.23 -29.78 -11.26
CA LYS A 291 -0.33 -28.63 -11.06
C LYS A 291 0.22 -28.53 -9.64
N THR A 292 -0.58 -28.86 -8.63
CA THR A 292 -0.10 -28.93 -7.24
C THR A 292 0.99 -29.99 -7.09
N LEU A 293 0.81 -31.18 -7.69
CA LEU A 293 1.82 -32.23 -7.67
C LEU A 293 3.10 -31.84 -8.42
N GLU A 294 2.99 -31.16 -9.57
CA GLU A 294 4.15 -30.61 -10.29
C GLU A 294 4.92 -29.61 -9.42
N LEU A 295 4.21 -28.72 -8.70
CA LEU A 295 4.82 -27.73 -7.81
C LEU A 295 5.51 -28.40 -6.61
N GLU A 296 4.89 -29.41 -6.01
CA GLU A 296 5.50 -30.22 -4.95
C GLU A 296 6.77 -30.90 -5.47
N GLN A 297 6.75 -31.48 -6.67
CA GLN A 297 7.91 -32.11 -7.29
C GLN A 297 9.06 -31.11 -7.51
N VAL A 298 8.77 -29.92 -8.03
CA VAL A 298 9.79 -28.86 -8.21
C VAL A 298 10.32 -28.36 -6.86
N SER A 299 9.46 -28.25 -5.85
CA SER A 299 9.90 -27.85 -4.50
C SER A 299 10.88 -28.86 -3.90
N ALA A 300 10.62 -30.17 -4.09
CA ALA A 300 11.48 -31.23 -3.61
C ALA A 300 12.84 -31.24 -4.35
N THR A 301 12.85 -31.01 -5.66
CA THR A 301 14.12 -30.92 -6.41
C THR A 301 14.94 -29.69 -6.02
N CYS A 302 14.30 -28.54 -5.78
CA CYS A 302 14.97 -27.35 -5.25
C CYS A 302 15.62 -27.60 -3.88
N GLN A 303 14.92 -28.27 -2.96
CA GLN A 303 15.47 -28.65 -1.65
C GLN A 303 16.68 -29.58 -1.78
N ASN A 304 16.62 -30.57 -2.68
CA ASN A 304 17.75 -31.46 -2.94
C ASN A 304 18.97 -30.72 -3.51
N LEU A 305 18.76 -29.77 -4.43
CA LEU A 305 19.84 -28.94 -4.98
C LEU A 305 20.46 -28.03 -3.92
N GLN A 306 19.64 -27.47 -3.02
CA GLN A 306 20.13 -26.67 -1.91
C GLN A 306 21.02 -27.48 -0.97
N TRP A 307 20.59 -28.70 -0.62
CA TRP A 307 21.41 -29.60 0.19
C TRP A 307 22.74 -29.95 -0.51
N LEU A 308 22.70 -30.24 -1.81
CA LEU A 308 23.92 -30.54 -2.58
C LEU A 308 24.88 -29.34 -2.62
N LYS A 309 24.34 -28.12 -2.73
CA LYS A 309 25.13 -26.88 -2.67
C LYS A 309 25.85 -26.76 -1.33
N GLU A 310 25.12 -26.90 -0.22
CA GLU A 310 25.68 -26.81 1.14
C GLU A 310 26.77 -27.88 1.36
N GLU A 311 26.57 -29.09 0.85
CA GLU A 311 27.55 -30.18 0.92
C GLU A 311 28.83 -29.88 0.12
N ILE A 312 28.71 -29.26 -1.06
CA ILE A 312 29.87 -28.84 -1.86
C ILE A 312 30.63 -27.70 -1.19
N GLU A 313 29.91 -26.73 -0.61
CA GLU A 313 30.50 -25.61 0.15
C GLU A 313 31.22 -26.10 1.43
N ALA A 314 30.66 -27.08 2.14
CA ALA A 314 31.33 -27.69 3.28
C ALA A 314 32.64 -28.38 2.87
N LYS A 315 32.62 -29.14 1.77
CA LYS A 315 33.81 -29.80 1.22
C LYS A 315 34.85 -28.80 0.71
N SER A 316 34.45 -27.70 0.10
CA SER A 316 35.38 -26.66 -0.33
C SER A 316 36.04 -25.98 0.87
N CYS A 317 35.29 -25.69 1.93
CA CYS A 317 35.83 -25.11 3.17
C CYS A 317 36.88 -26.03 3.83
N ILE A 318 36.62 -27.34 3.88
CA ILE A 318 37.59 -28.32 4.41
C ILE A 318 38.87 -28.32 3.55
N ARG A 319 38.74 -28.43 2.23
CA ARG A 319 39.90 -28.41 1.32
C ARG A 319 40.69 -27.10 1.42
N GLN A 320 40.02 -25.98 1.62
CA GLN A 320 40.68 -24.69 1.80
C GLN A 320 41.49 -24.64 3.10
N LYS A 321 40.94 -25.15 4.22
CA LYS A 321 41.68 -25.26 5.48
C LYS A 321 42.89 -26.19 5.38
N GLU A 322 42.77 -27.29 4.64
CA GLU A 322 43.91 -28.19 4.37
C GLU A 322 45.01 -27.47 3.56
N GLN A 323 44.64 -26.74 2.51
CA GLN A 323 45.58 -25.93 1.73
C GLN A 323 46.26 -24.85 2.58
N GLU A 324 45.49 -24.12 3.39
CA GLU A 324 46.02 -23.12 4.33
C GLU A 324 46.98 -23.76 5.35
N GLY A 325 46.66 -24.95 5.86
CA GLY A 325 47.52 -25.71 6.76
C GLY A 325 48.85 -26.12 6.12
N ILE A 326 48.81 -26.61 4.88
CA ILE A 326 50.04 -26.94 4.12
C ILE A 326 50.87 -25.69 3.89
N ILE A 327 50.25 -24.56 3.52
CA ILE A 327 50.96 -23.29 3.33
C ILE A 327 51.64 -22.84 4.63
N GLN A 328 50.94 -22.91 5.77
CA GLN A 328 51.51 -22.57 7.08
C GLN A 328 52.69 -23.48 7.45
N GLN A 329 52.58 -24.79 7.17
CA GLN A 329 53.69 -25.72 7.39
C GLN A 329 54.90 -25.39 6.52
N LEU A 330 54.69 -25.09 5.24
CA LEU A 330 55.76 -24.69 4.33
C LEU A 330 56.41 -23.37 4.75
N GLN A 331 55.62 -22.37 5.17
CA GLN A 331 56.11 -21.10 5.69
C GLN A 331 56.97 -21.30 6.95
N THR A 332 56.53 -22.17 7.86
CA THR A 332 57.28 -22.49 9.09
C THR A 332 58.59 -23.19 8.77
N CYS A 333 58.57 -24.24 7.93
CA CYS A 333 59.78 -24.94 7.49
C CYS A 333 60.76 -24.01 6.76
N LEU A 334 60.27 -23.11 5.90
CA LEU A 334 61.11 -22.13 5.23
C LEU A 334 61.74 -21.15 6.23
N HIS A 335 60.98 -20.68 7.21
CA HIS A 335 61.49 -19.78 8.23
C HIS A 335 62.57 -20.44 9.11
N ASP A 336 62.32 -21.67 9.57
CA ASP A 336 63.28 -22.45 10.36
C ASP A 336 64.57 -22.69 9.55
N ARG A 337 64.46 -23.06 8.27
CA ARG A 337 65.61 -23.20 7.38
C ARG A 337 66.36 -21.89 7.18
N ASN A 338 65.65 -20.77 7.02
CA ASN A 338 66.27 -19.46 6.87
C ASN A 338 67.08 -19.10 8.12
N LYS A 339 66.51 -19.38 9.30
CA LYS A 339 67.19 -19.17 10.59
C LYS A 339 68.45 -20.04 10.72
N GLU A 340 68.40 -21.32 10.33
CA GLU A 340 69.59 -22.17 10.31
C GLU A 340 70.67 -21.62 9.37
N VAL A 341 70.28 -21.13 8.18
CA VAL A 341 71.21 -20.50 7.22
C VAL A 341 71.80 -19.22 7.80
N GLU A 342 71.01 -18.38 8.47
CA GLU A 342 71.47 -17.16 9.14
C GLU A 342 72.48 -17.49 10.26
N GLU A 343 72.20 -18.50 11.09
CA GLU A 343 73.09 -18.97 12.16
C GLU A 343 74.42 -19.53 11.61
N LEU A 344 74.36 -20.32 10.54
CA LEU A 344 75.55 -20.81 9.83
C LEU A 344 76.35 -19.66 9.21
N THR A 345 75.66 -18.70 8.59
CA THR A 345 76.27 -17.51 7.98
C THR A 345 76.99 -16.67 9.04
N ALA A 346 76.36 -16.40 10.19
CA ALA A 346 76.99 -15.70 11.30
C ALA A 346 78.24 -16.42 11.83
N THR A 347 78.16 -17.76 11.97
CA THR A 347 79.28 -18.58 12.46
C THR A 347 80.47 -18.55 11.48
N LEU A 348 80.22 -18.55 10.18
CA LEU A 348 81.26 -18.46 9.14
C LEU A 348 81.89 -17.07 9.09
N LEU A 349 81.07 -16.00 9.18
CA LEU A 349 81.55 -14.61 9.20
C LEU A 349 82.54 -14.38 10.36
N CYS A 350 82.27 -14.94 11.54
CA CYS A 350 83.18 -14.85 12.69
C CYS A 350 84.56 -15.51 12.48
N LYS A 351 84.75 -16.36 11.47
CA LYS A 351 86.02 -17.05 11.18
C LYS A 351 86.89 -16.39 10.10
N LEU A 352 86.44 -15.29 9.52
CA LEU A 352 87.15 -14.59 8.43
C LEU A 352 88.22 -13.62 8.97
N GLY A 353 89.32 -13.45 8.22
CA GLY A 353 90.34 -12.43 8.51
C GLY A 353 89.92 -11.03 8.05
N PRO A 354 90.58 -9.95 8.53
CA PRO A 354 90.11 -8.57 8.35
C PRO A 354 89.89 -8.14 6.88
N GLY A 355 90.72 -8.57 5.92
CA GLY A 355 90.51 -8.27 4.50
C GLY A 355 89.47 -9.16 3.78
N GLN A 356 89.08 -10.30 4.37
CA GLN A 356 88.01 -11.15 3.84
C GLN A 356 86.63 -10.75 4.39
N SER A 357 86.61 -10.12 5.58
CA SER A 357 85.39 -9.56 6.20
C SER A 357 84.79 -8.43 5.37
N GLU A 358 85.61 -7.51 4.86
CA GLU A 358 85.16 -6.37 4.05
C GLU A 358 84.47 -6.80 2.74
N ILE A 359 85.03 -7.81 2.05
CA ILE A 359 84.44 -8.37 0.83
C ILE A 359 83.12 -9.11 1.13
N ALA A 360 83.04 -9.81 2.26
CA ALA A 360 81.82 -10.50 2.69
C ALA A 360 80.70 -9.51 3.03
N GLU A 361 81.01 -8.40 3.71
CA GLU A 361 80.05 -7.34 4.02
C GLU A 361 79.51 -6.67 2.74
N GLU A 362 80.36 -6.38 1.77
CA GLU A 362 79.93 -5.79 0.49
C GLU A 362 79.02 -6.74 -0.31
N LEU A 363 79.31 -8.05 -0.29
CA LEU A 363 78.44 -9.07 -0.89
C LEU A 363 77.12 -9.22 -0.14
N CYS A 364 77.09 -9.18 1.19
CA CYS A 364 75.87 -9.20 1.99
C CYS A 364 74.97 -8.00 1.70
N LEU A 365 75.53 -6.79 1.63
CA LEU A 365 74.79 -5.58 1.27
C LEU A 365 74.19 -5.69 -0.15
N ARG A 366 74.97 -6.21 -1.11
CA ARG A 366 74.51 -6.42 -2.49
C ARG A 366 73.41 -7.49 -2.57
N LEU A 367 73.47 -8.52 -1.74
CA LEU A 367 72.44 -9.55 -1.63
C LEU A 367 71.15 -8.98 -1.01
N GLN A 368 71.25 -8.25 0.10
CA GLN A 368 70.11 -7.57 0.73
C GLN A 368 69.42 -6.59 -0.23
N HIS A 369 70.18 -5.88 -1.06
CA HIS A 369 69.61 -4.98 -2.07
C HIS A 369 68.82 -5.74 -3.14
N LYS A 370 69.32 -6.91 -3.58
CA LYS A 370 68.60 -7.79 -4.50
C LYS A 370 67.36 -8.43 -3.86
N GLU A 371 67.47 -8.84 -2.59
CA GLU A 371 66.38 -9.45 -1.83
C GLU A 371 65.23 -8.47 -1.62
N LYS A 372 65.55 -7.21 -1.29
CA LYS A 372 64.57 -6.13 -1.20
C LYS A 372 63.86 -5.88 -2.53
N MET A 373 64.58 -5.85 -3.64
CA MET A 373 63.97 -5.70 -4.98
C MET A 373 63.03 -6.86 -5.32
N LEU A 374 63.39 -8.09 -4.98
CA LEU A 374 62.53 -9.26 -5.19
C LEU A 374 61.29 -9.21 -4.29
N GLN A 375 61.43 -8.75 -3.05
CA GLN A 375 60.33 -8.60 -2.11
C GLN A 375 59.33 -7.52 -2.58
N ASP A 376 59.83 -6.39 -3.08
CA ASP A 376 59.01 -5.34 -3.67
C ASP A 376 58.23 -5.88 -4.90
N LEU A 377 58.90 -6.59 -5.82
CA LEU A 377 58.25 -7.22 -6.99
C LEU A 377 57.16 -8.25 -6.60
N LEU A 378 57.40 -9.05 -5.55
CA LEU A 378 56.40 -9.99 -5.05
C LEU A 378 55.21 -9.26 -4.41
N SER A 379 55.47 -8.15 -3.71
CA SER A 379 54.41 -7.33 -3.12
C SER A 379 53.53 -6.67 -4.18
N ASP A 380 54.11 -6.15 -5.26
CA ASP A 380 53.40 -5.59 -6.40
C ASP A 380 52.54 -6.66 -7.09
N ARG A 381 53.10 -7.85 -7.31
CA ARG A 381 52.35 -8.97 -7.92
C ARG A 381 51.19 -9.43 -7.04
N ASN A 382 51.38 -9.46 -5.73
CA ASN A 382 50.30 -9.79 -4.79
C ASN A 382 49.22 -8.70 -4.81
N HIS A 383 49.60 -7.43 -4.86
CA HIS A 383 48.66 -6.32 -4.96
C HIS A 383 47.81 -6.42 -6.23
N GLN A 384 48.43 -6.65 -7.39
CA GLN A 384 47.73 -6.86 -8.67
C GLN A 384 46.75 -8.04 -8.61
N THR A 385 47.15 -9.15 -7.97
CA THR A 385 46.26 -10.32 -7.82
C THR A 385 45.03 -9.96 -6.96
N THR A 386 45.23 -9.21 -5.87
CA THR A 386 44.12 -8.77 -5.01
C THR A 386 43.18 -7.78 -5.68
N GLU A 387 43.69 -6.93 -6.58
CA GLU A 387 42.89 -6.02 -7.40
C GLU A 387 42.03 -6.81 -8.39
N HIS A 388 42.61 -7.77 -9.12
CA HIS A 388 41.84 -8.65 -10.00
C HIS A 388 40.76 -9.45 -9.26
N ASP A 389 41.04 -9.95 -8.05
CA ASP A 389 40.03 -10.62 -7.21
C ASP A 389 38.92 -9.67 -6.73
N ALA A 390 39.20 -8.37 -6.58
CA ALA A 390 38.19 -7.36 -6.27
C ALA A 390 37.31 -7.08 -7.50
N GLU A 391 37.91 -6.91 -8.67
CA GLU A 391 37.22 -6.72 -9.95
C GLU A 391 36.27 -7.89 -10.26
N ILE A 392 36.72 -9.13 -10.08
CA ILE A 392 35.88 -10.33 -10.28
C ILE A 392 34.70 -10.34 -9.31
N ARG A 393 34.89 -9.98 -8.04
CA ARG A 393 33.81 -9.92 -7.04
C ARG A 393 32.78 -8.84 -7.38
N GLU A 394 33.22 -7.68 -7.84
CA GLU A 394 32.32 -6.62 -8.29
C GLU A 394 31.48 -7.05 -9.50
N LEU A 395 32.10 -7.73 -10.49
CA LEU A 395 31.37 -8.28 -11.63
C LEU A 395 30.33 -9.32 -11.20
N LEU A 396 30.68 -10.23 -10.28
CA LEU A 396 29.74 -11.22 -9.75
C LEU A 396 28.58 -10.57 -8.99
N GLN A 397 28.84 -9.51 -8.21
CA GLN A 397 27.78 -8.73 -7.57
C GLN A 397 26.89 -8.01 -8.59
N ALA A 398 27.47 -7.43 -9.65
CA ALA A 398 26.72 -6.80 -10.72
C ALA A 398 25.82 -7.81 -11.47
N VAL A 399 26.32 -9.03 -11.72
CA VAL A 399 25.52 -10.12 -12.31
C VAL A 399 24.40 -10.56 -11.36
N SER A 400 24.69 -10.73 -10.07
CA SER A 400 23.70 -11.13 -9.07
C SER A 400 22.60 -10.08 -8.89
N THR A 401 22.94 -8.79 -8.88
CA THR A 401 21.96 -7.71 -8.82
C THR A 401 21.10 -7.64 -10.08
N LYS A 402 21.68 -7.85 -11.27
CA LYS A 402 20.92 -7.98 -12.52
C LYS A 402 19.99 -9.20 -12.52
N GLU A 403 20.43 -10.34 -12.00
CA GLU A 403 19.59 -11.55 -11.87
C GLU A 403 18.43 -11.31 -10.87
N GLN A 404 18.68 -10.62 -9.76
CA GLN A 404 17.63 -10.29 -8.80
C GLN A 404 16.61 -9.34 -9.42
N GLN A 405 17.05 -8.36 -10.22
CA GLN A 405 16.17 -7.47 -10.96
C GLN A 405 15.32 -8.23 -12.00
N SER A 406 15.92 -9.19 -12.74
CA SER A 406 15.16 -10.00 -13.70
C SER A 406 14.14 -10.91 -13.00
N ARG A 407 14.48 -11.49 -11.84
CA ARG A 407 13.54 -12.25 -11.01
C ARG A 407 12.37 -11.40 -10.50
N VAL A 408 12.63 -10.18 -10.03
CA VAL A 408 11.56 -9.27 -9.57
C VAL A 408 10.63 -8.91 -10.73
N SER A 409 11.18 -8.58 -11.90
CA SER A 409 10.40 -8.31 -13.13
C SER A 409 9.60 -9.54 -13.59
N CYS A 410 10.12 -10.75 -13.43
CA CYS A 410 9.42 -12.00 -13.75
C CYS A 410 8.31 -12.33 -12.72
N SER A 411 8.56 -12.05 -11.43
CA SER A 411 7.56 -12.23 -10.37
C SER A 411 6.39 -11.24 -10.50
N SER A 412 6.63 -9.99 -10.94
CA SER A 412 5.55 -9.05 -11.25
C SER A 412 4.75 -9.48 -12.47
N ALA A 413 5.38 -10.13 -13.45
CA ALA A 413 4.69 -10.72 -14.61
C ALA A 413 3.84 -11.94 -14.22
N ALA A 414 4.26 -12.74 -13.24
CA ALA A 414 3.47 -13.87 -12.73
C ALA A 414 2.24 -13.43 -11.91
N VAL A 415 2.32 -12.34 -11.15
CA VAL A 415 1.19 -11.80 -10.37
C VAL A 415 0.16 -11.11 -11.29
N GLY A 416 0.58 -10.50 -12.40
CA GLY A 416 -0.33 -9.97 -13.43
C GLY A 416 -0.82 -11.01 -14.46
N GLY A 417 -0.21 -12.20 -14.49
CA GLY A 417 -0.36 -13.21 -15.54
C GLY A 417 -1.34 -14.35 -15.22
N LEU A 418 -2.02 -14.36 -14.06
CA LEU A 418 -3.00 -15.40 -13.73
C LEU A 418 -4.30 -15.32 -14.58
N GLY A 419 -4.46 -14.28 -15.42
CA GLY A 419 -5.60 -14.14 -16.33
C GLY A 419 -5.39 -14.60 -17.78
N TRP A 420 -4.16 -14.92 -18.21
CA TRP A 420 -3.84 -15.06 -19.65
C TRP A 420 -3.47 -16.47 -20.11
N MET A 421 -3.29 -17.42 -19.18
CA MET A 421 -2.88 -18.80 -19.50
C MET A 421 -4.02 -19.71 -20.01
N ALA A 422 -5.25 -19.21 -20.17
CA ALA A 422 -6.37 -20.03 -20.65
C ALA A 422 -6.47 -20.18 -22.19
N LEU A 423 -5.57 -19.56 -22.98
CA LEU A 423 -5.75 -19.47 -24.44
C LEU A 423 -4.66 -20.02 -25.37
N PRO A 424 -3.47 -20.51 -24.94
CA PRO A 424 -2.57 -21.19 -25.89
C PRO A 424 -2.81 -22.71 -26.05
N PHE A 425 -3.54 -23.38 -25.15
CA PHE A 425 -3.65 -24.85 -25.21
C PHE A 425 -4.61 -25.39 -26.31
N CYS A 426 -5.28 -24.51 -27.06
CA CYS A 426 -6.24 -24.90 -28.11
C CYS A 426 -5.68 -24.85 -29.55
N LEU A 427 -4.41 -24.50 -29.78
CA LEU A 427 -3.86 -24.31 -31.14
C LEU A 427 -2.66 -25.20 -31.50
N LEU A 428 -2.47 -26.33 -30.82
CA LEU A 428 -1.50 -27.37 -31.23
C LEU A 428 -2.16 -28.72 -31.51
N ARG A 429 -3.30 -28.71 -32.22
CA ARG A 429 -3.92 -29.94 -32.74
C ARG A 429 -4.33 -29.88 -34.22
N SER A 430 -3.70 -29.04 -35.04
CA SER A 430 -4.03 -28.96 -36.48
C SER A 430 -2.87 -28.91 -37.47
N SER A 431 -1.63 -29.30 -37.09
CA SER A 431 -0.48 -29.16 -38.00
C SER A 431 0.42 -30.41 -38.08
N VAL A 432 -0.19 -31.59 -38.08
CA VAL A 432 0.48 -32.82 -38.52
C VAL A 432 -0.35 -33.42 -39.65
N MET A 433 -0.02 -33.04 -40.89
CA MET A 433 -0.27 -33.74 -42.15
C MET A 433 0.12 -32.80 -43.30
N GLY A 434 1.28 -33.03 -43.91
CA GLY A 434 1.76 -32.23 -45.05
C GLY A 434 3.18 -32.63 -45.43
N SER A 435 3.28 -33.63 -46.31
CA SER A 435 4.51 -34.32 -46.70
C SER A 435 5.32 -33.60 -47.80
N THR A 436 6.66 -33.67 -47.66
CA THR A 436 7.72 -33.97 -48.67
C THR A 436 7.99 -33.09 -49.90
N SER A 437 9.25 -32.61 -49.99
CA SER A 437 10.22 -32.76 -51.13
C SER A 437 11.62 -32.29 -50.67
N ILE A 438 12.61 -33.16 -50.39
CA ILE A 438 13.70 -33.73 -51.22
C ILE A 438 14.40 -32.75 -52.18
N VAL A 439 15.66 -32.39 -51.88
CA VAL A 439 16.85 -32.35 -52.79
C VAL A 439 18.13 -32.65 -51.98
N ASP A 440 18.71 -33.85 -52.22
CA ASP A 440 20.13 -34.26 -52.42
C ASP A 440 21.32 -33.40 -51.91
N LEU A 441 22.50 -33.89 -51.49
CA LEU A 441 23.16 -35.19 -51.19
C LEU A 441 24.61 -34.82 -50.69
N PRO A 442 25.62 -35.72 -50.50
CA PRO A 442 26.17 -36.16 -49.22
C PRO A 442 27.64 -35.73 -48.93
N CYS A 443 28.03 -35.70 -47.65
CA CYS A 443 29.45 -35.65 -47.25
C CYS A 443 30.09 -37.06 -47.24
N ARG A 444 31.17 -37.22 -48.01
CA ARG A 444 32.00 -38.44 -48.06
C ARG A 444 33.36 -38.21 -47.38
N ARG A 445 33.76 -39.24 -46.63
CA ARG A 445 35.03 -39.44 -45.93
C ARG A 445 36.16 -39.87 -46.90
N GLY A 446 37.40 -39.41 -46.67
CA GLY A 446 38.60 -40.24 -46.85
C GLY A 446 39.73 -39.78 -47.80
N ILE A 447 40.92 -39.58 -47.18
CA ILE A 447 42.30 -40.01 -47.53
C ILE A 447 43.12 -39.31 -48.68
N LEU A 448 44.43 -39.15 -48.38
CA LEU A 448 45.66 -39.04 -49.21
C LEU A 448 46.08 -37.60 -49.56
N SER A 449 47.35 -37.16 -49.57
CA SER A 449 48.68 -37.77 -49.44
C SER A 449 49.75 -36.66 -49.44
N ASP A 450 51.00 -37.03 -49.12
CA ASP A 450 52.25 -36.26 -49.09
C ASP A 450 52.51 -35.27 -50.25
N THR A 451 53.28 -34.20 -49.97
CA THR A 451 54.24 -33.64 -50.94
C THR A 451 55.35 -32.84 -50.25
N GLU A 452 56.58 -33.32 -50.36
CA GLU A 452 57.82 -32.57 -50.10
C GLU A 452 58.03 -31.50 -51.17
N VAL A 453 58.47 -30.29 -50.81
CA VAL A 453 59.22 -29.40 -51.72
C VAL A 453 60.32 -28.65 -50.95
N ARG A 454 61.54 -28.89 -51.41
CA ARG A 454 62.83 -28.26 -51.10
C ARG A 454 62.93 -26.88 -51.75
N ALA A 455 63.52 -25.89 -51.09
CA ALA A 455 63.96 -24.65 -51.73
C ALA A 455 65.28 -24.14 -51.13
N ASP A 456 66.29 -24.08 -52.00
CA ASP A 456 67.59 -23.43 -51.84
C ASP A 456 67.46 -21.89 -51.80
N ALA A 457 68.34 -21.22 -51.05
CA ALA A 457 68.84 -19.88 -51.39
C ALA A 457 70.21 -19.61 -50.74
N ARG A 458 71.15 -19.08 -51.53
CA ARG A 458 72.56 -18.80 -51.24
C ARG A 458 72.82 -17.30 -51.01
N PHE A 459 73.57 -16.98 -49.93
CA PHE A 459 74.60 -15.91 -49.70
C PHE A 459 74.25 -14.40 -49.88
N PRO A 460 74.98 -13.40 -49.29
CA PRO A 460 76.37 -13.44 -48.75
C PRO A 460 76.64 -12.73 -47.38
N CYS A 461 77.89 -12.88 -46.92
CA CYS A 461 78.46 -12.51 -45.60
C CYS A 461 78.61 -11.01 -45.31
N SER A 462 78.62 -10.66 -44.01
CA SER A 462 79.43 -9.55 -43.46
C SER A 462 79.87 -9.88 -42.02
N ASN A 463 81.17 -9.75 -41.75
CA ASN A 463 81.83 -10.10 -40.49
C ASN A 463 81.54 -9.07 -39.39
N HIS A 464 81.31 -9.52 -38.14
CA HIS A 464 81.79 -8.83 -36.92
C HIS A 464 81.95 -9.82 -35.74
N ALA A 465 83.18 -9.83 -35.20
CA ALA A 465 83.61 -10.06 -33.81
C ALA A 465 83.07 -11.24 -32.98
N VAL A 466 83.93 -12.26 -32.85
CA VAL A 466 84.39 -12.92 -31.61
C VAL A 466 83.59 -12.65 -30.32
N PHE A 467 82.80 -13.64 -29.90
CA PHE A 467 82.92 -14.20 -28.55
C PHE A 467 82.57 -15.68 -28.62
N ALA A 468 83.57 -16.53 -28.43
CA ALA A 468 83.42 -17.97 -28.35
C ALA A 468 82.68 -18.31 -27.05
N VAL A 469 81.44 -18.77 -27.17
CA VAL A 469 80.94 -19.80 -26.26
C VAL A 469 80.93 -21.06 -27.10
N THR A 470 81.88 -21.95 -26.83
CA THR A 470 81.85 -23.33 -27.29
C THR A 470 80.66 -24.02 -26.62
N MET A 471 79.46 -23.84 -27.17
CA MET A 471 78.34 -24.74 -26.92
C MET A 471 78.67 -26.06 -27.61
N SER A 472 78.66 -27.14 -26.84
CA SER A 472 78.83 -28.47 -27.42
C SER A 472 77.66 -28.73 -28.38
N ALA A 473 77.87 -29.49 -29.45
CA ALA A 473 76.79 -29.83 -30.39
C ALA A 473 75.57 -30.45 -29.70
N ALA A 474 75.77 -31.11 -28.55
CA ALA A 474 74.72 -31.67 -27.70
C ALA A 474 73.86 -30.63 -26.96
N GLU A 475 74.43 -29.47 -26.60
CA GLU A 475 73.66 -28.37 -25.95
C GLU A 475 72.74 -27.69 -26.97
N LEU A 476 73.24 -27.43 -28.19
CA LEU A 476 72.42 -26.90 -29.29
C LEU A 476 71.30 -27.86 -29.70
N GLU A 477 71.55 -29.17 -29.67
CA GLU A 477 70.53 -30.18 -29.99
C GLU A 477 69.44 -30.23 -28.91
N LYS A 478 69.82 -30.08 -27.64
CA LYS A 478 68.88 -29.97 -26.51
C LYS A 478 68.04 -28.69 -26.58
N ASP A 479 68.64 -27.56 -26.89
CA ASP A 479 67.93 -26.29 -27.04
C ASP A 479 66.97 -26.31 -28.23
N LEU A 480 67.32 -27.00 -29.32
CA LEU A 480 66.46 -27.18 -30.49
C LEU A 480 65.26 -28.09 -30.17
N VAL A 481 65.46 -29.15 -29.38
CA VAL A 481 64.36 -30.00 -28.88
C VAL A 481 63.44 -29.21 -27.94
N ASN A 482 64.00 -28.45 -26.99
CA ASN A 482 63.20 -27.59 -26.10
C ASN A 482 62.39 -26.55 -26.89
N ALA A 483 63.01 -25.86 -27.85
CA ALA A 483 62.31 -24.88 -28.69
C ALA A 483 61.19 -25.53 -29.53
N LYS A 484 61.38 -26.79 -29.95
CA LYS A 484 60.35 -27.56 -30.67
C LYS A 484 59.18 -27.93 -29.77
N GLU A 485 59.45 -28.35 -28.53
CA GLU A 485 58.42 -28.65 -27.53
C GLU A 485 57.62 -27.40 -27.13
N GLU A 486 58.29 -26.25 -26.96
CA GLU A 486 57.64 -24.96 -26.70
C GLU A 486 56.75 -24.52 -27.86
N LEU A 487 57.21 -24.67 -29.11
CA LEU A 487 56.39 -24.39 -30.30
C LEU A 487 55.16 -25.31 -30.39
N GLU A 488 55.30 -26.59 -30.04
CA GLU A 488 54.15 -27.50 -29.98
C GLU A 488 53.13 -27.11 -28.91
N LEU A 489 53.60 -26.65 -27.74
CA LEU A 489 52.74 -26.14 -26.67
C LEU A 489 52.01 -24.86 -27.09
N ILE A 490 52.70 -23.92 -27.74
CA ILE A 490 52.08 -22.69 -28.26
C ILE A 490 51.03 -23.04 -29.32
N ALA A 491 51.33 -23.95 -30.24
CA ALA A 491 50.37 -24.38 -31.27
C ALA A 491 49.17 -25.14 -30.67
N LYS A 492 49.32 -25.85 -29.55
CA LYS A 492 48.17 -26.45 -28.83
C LYS A 492 47.31 -25.38 -28.19
N LYS A 493 47.92 -24.42 -27.49
CA LYS A 493 47.23 -23.28 -26.86
C LYS A 493 46.53 -22.39 -27.88
N GLU A 494 47.10 -22.17 -29.06
CA GLU A 494 46.46 -21.45 -30.17
C GLU A 494 45.25 -22.20 -30.72
N ARG A 495 45.33 -23.54 -30.85
CA ARG A 495 44.16 -24.34 -31.26
C ARG A 495 43.06 -24.30 -30.20
N GLU A 496 43.41 -24.29 -28.92
CA GLU A 496 42.45 -24.15 -27.81
C GLU A 496 41.78 -22.78 -27.83
N SER A 497 42.54 -21.68 -27.93
CA SER A 497 41.97 -20.34 -28.02
C SER A 497 41.09 -20.14 -29.26
N ARG A 498 41.44 -20.74 -30.41
CA ARG A 498 40.57 -20.74 -31.60
C ARG A 498 39.26 -21.49 -31.39
N ARG A 499 39.27 -22.59 -30.62
CA ARG A 499 38.03 -23.33 -30.28
C ARG A 499 37.16 -22.54 -29.31
N GLU A 500 37.77 -21.90 -28.31
CA GLU A 500 37.08 -21.01 -27.38
C GLU A 500 36.46 -19.81 -28.09
N LEU A 501 37.20 -19.18 -29.01
CA LEU A 501 36.69 -18.11 -29.86
C LEU A 501 35.52 -18.57 -30.73
N ALA A 502 35.59 -19.76 -31.34
CA ALA A 502 34.48 -20.31 -32.11
C ALA A 502 33.25 -20.63 -31.24
N ALA A 503 33.45 -21.12 -30.01
CA ALA A 503 32.37 -21.35 -29.06
C ALA A 503 31.72 -20.03 -28.62
N LEU A 504 32.51 -19.00 -28.33
CA LEU A 504 32.01 -17.66 -28.00
C LEU A 504 31.25 -17.02 -29.18
N GLN A 505 31.76 -17.16 -30.41
CA GLN A 505 31.06 -16.69 -31.61
C GLN A 505 29.71 -17.39 -31.79
N SER A 506 29.61 -18.69 -31.50
CA SER A 506 28.35 -19.42 -31.52
C SER A 506 27.37 -18.91 -30.46
N VAL A 507 27.84 -18.63 -29.24
CA VAL A 507 26.99 -18.10 -28.16
C VAL A 507 26.49 -16.69 -28.51
N VAL A 508 27.35 -15.84 -29.08
CA VAL A 508 26.96 -14.51 -29.54
C VAL A 508 25.91 -14.60 -30.65
N ALA A 509 26.08 -15.50 -31.63
CA ALA A 509 25.08 -15.71 -32.68
C ALA A 509 23.73 -16.16 -32.12
N THR A 510 23.71 -17.09 -31.16
CA THR A 510 22.46 -17.52 -30.50
C THR A 510 21.82 -16.38 -29.70
N GLN A 511 22.61 -15.54 -29.04
CA GLN A 511 22.09 -14.37 -28.32
C GLN A 511 21.54 -13.29 -29.26
N GLU A 512 22.16 -13.09 -30.42
CA GLU A 512 21.66 -12.18 -31.46
C GLU A 512 20.31 -12.67 -32.02
N GLU A 513 20.15 -13.97 -32.26
CA GLU A 513 18.88 -14.56 -32.67
C GLU A 513 17.79 -14.40 -31.60
N GLU A 514 18.10 -14.65 -30.32
CA GLU A 514 17.16 -14.43 -29.21
C GLU A 514 16.73 -12.96 -29.07
N LEU A 515 17.68 -12.02 -29.18
CA LEU A 515 17.38 -10.59 -29.16
C LEU A 515 16.52 -10.17 -30.35
N GLN A 516 16.74 -10.77 -31.53
CA GLN A 516 15.93 -10.51 -32.72
C GLN A 516 14.48 -11.01 -32.55
N VAL A 517 14.30 -12.19 -31.93
CA VAL A 517 12.97 -12.71 -31.59
C VAL A 517 12.29 -11.79 -30.58
N GLN A 518 12.98 -11.38 -29.51
CA GLN A 518 12.45 -10.43 -28.53
C GLN A 518 12.05 -9.09 -29.15
N ALA A 519 12.86 -8.55 -30.07
CA ALA A 519 12.52 -7.34 -30.81
C ALA A 519 11.23 -7.53 -31.63
N SER A 520 11.08 -8.66 -32.30
CA SER A 520 9.86 -8.96 -33.07
C SER A 520 8.61 -9.08 -32.20
N ASP A 521 8.73 -9.65 -30.99
CA ASP A 521 7.65 -9.76 -30.02
C ASP A 521 7.24 -8.39 -29.49
N ILE A 522 8.21 -7.54 -29.15
CA ILE A 522 7.97 -6.15 -28.71
C ILE A 522 7.26 -5.35 -29.80
N GLU A 523 7.68 -5.48 -31.07
CA GLU A 523 7.00 -4.82 -32.18
C GLU A 523 5.55 -5.32 -32.34
N SER A 524 5.29 -6.63 -32.18
CA SER A 524 3.94 -7.19 -32.27
C SER A 524 3.03 -6.69 -31.15
N LEU A 525 3.56 -6.59 -29.92
CA LEU A 525 2.86 -6.04 -28.77
C LEU A 525 2.56 -4.55 -28.97
N THR A 526 3.53 -3.79 -29.49
CA THR A 526 3.36 -2.36 -29.80
C THR A 526 2.25 -2.15 -30.82
N ARG A 527 2.20 -2.96 -31.90
CA ARG A 527 1.09 -2.91 -32.87
C ARG A 527 -0.25 -3.25 -32.21
N THR A 528 -0.28 -4.24 -31.32
CA THR A 528 -1.51 -4.64 -30.61
C THR A 528 -2.01 -3.56 -29.67
N ILE A 529 -1.10 -2.89 -28.95
CA ILE A 529 -1.42 -1.74 -28.10
C ILE A 529 -2.00 -0.61 -28.96
N GLN A 530 -1.37 -0.27 -30.08
CA GLN A 530 -1.87 0.77 -30.97
C GLN A 530 -3.29 0.48 -31.48
N ILE A 531 -3.57 -0.76 -31.90
CA ILE A 531 -4.90 -1.18 -32.33
C ILE A 531 -5.92 -1.05 -31.19
N LYS A 532 -5.54 -1.43 -29.96
CA LYS A 532 -6.41 -1.29 -28.78
C LYS A 532 -6.65 0.17 -28.43
N GLU A 533 -5.64 1.03 -28.52
CA GLU A 533 -5.78 2.48 -28.29
C GLU A 533 -6.73 3.13 -29.31
N ASP A 534 -6.61 2.74 -30.58
CA ASP A 534 -7.47 3.27 -31.63
C ASP A 534 -8.92 2.77 -31.47
N LEU A 535 -9.11 1.50 -31.08
CA LEU A 535 -10.43 0.98 -30.71
C LEU A 535 -11.03 1.68 -29.49
N ILE A 536 -10.22 1.99 -28.47
CA ILE A 536 -10.67 2.73 -27.29
C ILE A 536 -11.10 4.15 -27.71
N LYS A 537 -10.35 4.82 -28.58
CA LYS A 537 -10.73 6.14 -29.11
C LYS A 537 -12.05 6.07 -29.89
N ASP A 538 -12.23 5.05 -30.74
CA ASP A 538 -13.47 4.86 -31.50
C ASP A 538 -14.67 4.59 -30.59
N LEU A 539 -14.51 3.74 -29.57
CA LEU A 539 -15.56 3.47 -28.58
C LEU A 539 -15.87 4.71 -27.74
N GLN A 540 -14.85 5.48 -27.34
CA GLN A 540 -15.05 6.75 -26.64
C GLN A 540 -15.80 7.76 -27.52
N MET A 541 -15.50 7.84 -28.81
CA MET A 541 -16.23 8.68 -29.76
C MET A 541 -17.68 8.22 -30.00
N GLN A 542 -17.97 6.92 -29.92
CA GLN A 542 -19.32 6.38 -30.04
C GLN A 542 -20.16 6.53 -28.76
N LEU A 543 -19.51 6.58 -27.60
CA LEU A 543 -20.16 6.70 -26.29
C LEU A 543 -20.41 8.16 -25.86
N VAL A 544 -19.72 9.13 -26.47
CA VAL A 544 -19.96 10.55 -26.19
C VAL A 544 -21.09 11.05 -27.08
N ASP A 545 -22.26 11.28 -26.49
CA ASP A 545 -23.38 11.88 -27.19
C ASP A 545 -23.02 13.32 -27.60
N PRO A 546 -23.18 13.72 -28.88
CA PRO A 546 -22.77 15.03 -29.36
C PRO A 546 -23.53 16.20 -28.70
N GLU A 547 -24.65 15.93 -28.02
CA GLU A 547 -25.41 16.90 -27.23
C GLU A 547 -24.85 17.13 -25.83
N GLU A 548 -24.07 16.19 -25.29
CA GLU A 548 -23.47 16.27 -23.96
C GLU A 548 -22.19 17.14 -23.97
N ILE A 549 -21.47 17.23 -25.09
CA ILE A 549 -20.25 18.04 -25.20
C ILE A 549 -20.55 19.54 -24.94
N PRO A 550 -21.56 20.18 -25.57
CA PRO A 550 -21.92 21.56 -25.25
C PRO A 550 -22.52 21.72 -23.84
N ALA A 551 -23.15 20.69 -23.28
CA ALA A 551 -23.73 20.74 -21.94
C ALA A 551 -22.64 20.71 -20.86
N VAL A 552 -21.62 19.87 -21.05
CA VAL A 552 -20.44 19.80 -20.18
C VAL A 552 -19.63 21.08 -20.26
N GLU A 553 -19.48 21.69 -21.44
CA GLU A 553 -18.82 23.00 -21.57
C GLU A 553 -19.59 24.12 -20.85
N ARG A 554 -20.93 24.16 -20.99
CA ARG A 554 -21.78 25.12 -20.25
C ARG A 554 -21.69 24.91 -18.73
N LEU A 555 -21.78 23.66 -18.28
CA LEU A 555 -21.64 23.33 -16.85
C LEU A 555 -20.25 23.66 -16.32
N THR A 556 -19.19 23.47 -17.13
CA THR A 556 -17.83 23.84 -16.75
C THR A 556 -17.69 25.36 -16.60
N GLN A 557 -18.28 26.13 -17.51
CA GLN A 557 -18.32 27.59 -17.42
C GLN A 557 -19.16 28.07 -16.22
N GLU A 558 -20.30 27.44 -15.94
CA GLU A 558 -21.11 27.72 -14.75
C GLU A 558 -20.34 27.40 -13.46
N VAL A 559 -19.62 26.27 -13.40
CA VAL A 559 -18.79 25.90 -12.25
C VAL A 559 -17.64 26.90 -12.06
N LEU A 560 -17.03 27.40 -13.13
CA LEU A 560 -16.00 28.45 -13.03
C LEU A 560 -16.57 29.76 -12.48
N VAL A 561 -17.74 30.19 -12.97
CA VAL A 561 -18.43 31.39 -12.45
C VAL A 561 -18.87 31.20 -11.00
N LEU A 562 -19.33 30.01 -10.62
CA LEU A 562 -19.69 29.69 -9.24
C LEU A 562 -18.46 29.68 -8.34
N ARG A 563 -17.32 29.15 -8.79
CA ARG A 563 -16.05 29.21 -8.04
C ARG A 563 -15.57 30.63 -7.83
N GLU A 564 -15.68 31.50 -8.82
CA GLU A 564 -15.33 32.92 -8.70
C GLU A 564 -16.28 33.66 -7.74
N LYS A 565 -17.59 33.37 -7.82
CA LYS A 565 -18.58 33.90 -6.87
C LYS A 565 -18.37 33.40 -5.44
N VAL A 566 -17.95 32.15 -5.26
CA VAL A 566 -17.60 31.57 -3.97
C VAL A 566 -16.33 32.22 -3.42
N ALA A 567 -15.28 32.43 -4.22
CA ALA A 567 -14.07 33.13 -3.79
C ALA A 567 -14.33 34.60 -3.39
N LEU A 568 -15.22 35.29 -4.10
CA LEU A 568 -15.68 36.64 -3.75
C LEU A 568 -16.57 36.64 -2.49
N ALA A 569 -17.37 35.62 -2.27
CA ALA A 569 -18.17 35.46 -1.05
C ALA A 569 -17.30 35.06 0.16
N GLU A 570 -16.27 34.26 -0.03
CA GLU A 570 -15.32 33.83 1.01
C GLU A 570 -14.43 34.98 1.47
N SER A 571 -13.90 35.79 0.55
CA SER A 571 -13.14 37.00 0.88
C SER A 571 -13.99 38.03 1.64
N ARG A 572 -15.25 38.23 1.24
CA ARG A 572 -16.19 39.12 1.94
C ARG A 572 -16.70 38.53 3.27
N GLY A 573 -16.75 37.21 3.38
CA GLY A 573 -17.16 36.48 4.57
C GLY A 573 -16.08 36.41 5.65
N GLN A 574 -14.80 36.32 5.30
CA GLN A 574 -13.70 36.22 6.26
C GLN A 574 -13.47 37.52 7.05
N GLU A 575 -13.53 38.70 6.42
CA GLU A 575 -13.46 39.99 7.14
C GLU A 575 -14.71 40.25 8.00
N ALA A 576 -15.90 39.88 7.50
CA ALA A 576 -17.15 40.04 8.24
C ALA A 576 -17.24 39.08 9.45
N THR A 577 -16.77 37.83 9.30
CA THR A 577 -16.78 36.82 10.37
C THR A 577 -15.69 37.07 11.41
N GLY A 578 -14.53 37.60 11.03
CA GLY A 578 -13.49 38.07 11.97
C GLY A 578 -14.02 39.18 12.88
N ASN A 579 -14.58 40.23 12.30
CA ASN A 579 -15.19 41.33 13.05
C ASN A 579 -16.40 40.88 13.89
N ARG A 580 -17.24 39.99 13.37
CA ARG A 580 -18.39 39.41 14.10
C ARG A 580 -17.94 38.56 15.29
N ARG A 581 -16.92 37.72 15.12
CA ARG A 581 -16.38 36.86 16.19
C ARG A 581 -15.77 37.70 17.31
N GLN A 582 -15.04 38.75 16.94
CA GLN A 582 -14.43 39.67 17.91
C GLN A 582 -15.48 40.51 18.65
N GLN A 583 -16.55 40.93 17.95
CA GLN A 583 -17.69 41.61 18.56
C GLN A 583 -18.50 40.70 19.49
N LEU A 584 -18.70 39.43 19.13
CA LEU A 584 -19.37 38.43 19.98
C LEU A 584 -18.53 38.10 21.22
N LEU A 585 -17.20 38.00 21.09
CA LEU A 585 -16.29 37.79 22.22
C LEU A 585 -16.38 38.94 23.24
N LEU A 586 -16.29 40.19 22.79
CA LEU A 586 -16.44 41.37 23.67
C LEU A 586 -17.81 41.42 24.35
N MET A 587 -18.87 40.97 23.67
CA MET A 587 -20.22 40.91 24.24
C MET A 587 -20.35 39.81 25.29
N LEU A 588 -19.75 38.63 25.05
CA LEU A 588 -19.73 37.51 26.00
C LEU A 588 -18.94 37.87 27.26
N GLU A 589 -17.78 38.54 27.11
CA GLU A 589 -17.02 39.08 28.24
C GLU A 589 -17.86 40.06 29.07
N GLY A 590 -18.64 40.92 28.40
CA GLY A 590 -19.58 41.83 29.05
C GLY A 590 -20.67 41.10 29.85
N LEU A 591 -21.25 40.03 29.31
CA LEU A 591 -22.28 39.23 29.99
C LEU A 591 -21.71 38.44 31.17
N VAL A 592 -20.50 37.92 31.05
CA VAL A 592 -19.79 37.26 32.16
C VAL A 592 -19.53 38.26 33.29
N ALA A 593 -19.11 39.49 32.95
CA ALA A 593 -18.93 40.55 33.95
C ALA A 593 -20.24 40.93 34.66
N GLU A 594 -21.37 40.96 33.93
CA GLU A 594 -22.69 41.22 34.53
C GLU A 594 -23.16 40.09 35.44
N ARG A 595 -22.95 38.83 35.02
CA ARG A 595 -23.24 37.67 35.87
C ARG A 595 -22.44 37.70 37.17
N ASN A 596 -21.18 38.11 37.10
CA ASN A 596 -20.33 38.23 38.28
C ASN A 596 -20.85 39.33 39.23
N ARG A 597 -21.25 40.49 38.70
CA ARG A 597 -21.90 41.56 39.51
C ARG A 597 -23.21 41.12 40.14
N LEU A 598 -24.04 40.38 39.40
CA LEU A 598 -25.28 39.80 39.93
C LEU A 598 -25.01 38.81 41.07
N ASN A 599 -23.97 37.98 40.93
CA ASN A 599 -23.55 37.08 42.00
C ASN A 599 -23.04 37.83 43.23
N GLU A 600 -22.28 38.91 43.05
CA GLU A 600 -21.83 39.78 44.15
C GLU A 600 -23.02 40.42 44.87
N ALA A 601 -24.00 40.95 44.12
CA ALA A 601 -25.23 41.51 44.67
C ALA A 601 -26.06 40.45 45.44
N LEU A 602 -26.17 39.23 44.91
CA LEU A 602 -26.83 38.11 45.61
C LEU A 602 -26.08 37.73 46.90
N GLN A 603 -24.75 37.80 46.89
CA GLN A 603 -23.95 37.53 48.08
C GLN A 603 -24.12 38.64 49.13
N ALA A 604 -24.18 39.90 48.72
CA ALA A 604 -24.52 41.02 49.59
C ALA A 604 -25.94 40.89 50.16
N GLU A 605 -26.91 40.47 49.35
CA GLU A 605 -28.28 40.19 49.80
C GLU A 605 -28.31 39.09 50.86
N ARG A 606 -27.56 38.00 50.66
CA ARG A 606 -27.40 36.93 51.67
C ARG A 606 -26.75 37.44 52.96
N GLN A 607 -25.82 38.38 52.86
CA GLN A 607 -25.20 39.02 54.03
C GLN A 607 -26.20 39.90 54.77
N LEU A 608 -27.03 40.69 54.07
CA LEU A 608 -28.11 41.48 54.68
C LEU A 608 -29.15 40.58 55.35
N TYR A 609 -29.61 39.49 54.70
CA TYR A 609 -30.48 38.52 55.37
C TYR A 609 -29.80 37.89 56.60
N GLY A 610 -28.49 37.63 56.52
CA GLY A 610 -27.70 37.16 57.66
C GLY A 610 -27.66 38.17 58.82
N SER A 611 -27.50 39.47 58.52
CA SER A 611 -27.57 40.56 59.49
C SER A 611 -28.98 40.72 60.08
N LEU A 612 -30.01 40.63 59.24
CA LEU A 612 -31.42 40.70 59.62
C LEU A 612 -31.88 39.49 60.44
N VAL A 613 -31.27 38.31 60.27
CA VAL A 613 -31.55 37.16 61.14
C VAL A 613 -30.91 37.36 62.52
N LYS A 614 -29.67 37.89 62.58
CA LYS A 614 -29.00 38.24 63.84
C LYS A 614 -29.73 39.35 64.64
N PHE A 615 -30.54 40.17 63.96
CA PHE A 615 -31.42 41.21 64.51
C PHE A 615 -32.38 40.73 65.60
N HIS A 616 -32.80 39.44 65.59
CA HIS A 616 -33.76 38.88 66.54
C HIS A 616 -33.21 38.71 67.99
N THR A 617 -31.94 39.06 68.23
CA THR A 617 -31.27 38.84 69.52
C THR A 617 -30.97 40.09 70.36
N HIS A 618 -31.23 41.32 69.84
CA HIS A 618 -30.91 42.56 70.57
C HIS A 618 -32.13 43.22 71.24
N PRO A 619 -32.10 43.69 72.52
CA PRO A 619 -33.29 44.08 73.29
C PRO A 619 -33.82 45.53 73.11
N ASP A 620 -33.08 46.45 72.47
CA ASP A 620 -33.30 47.91 72.61
C ASP A 620 -34.00 48.57 71.40
N SER A 621 -35.09 49.32 71.61
CA SER A 621 -36.03 49.74 70.53
C SER A 621 -35.52 50.86 69.60
N ALA A 622 -34.79 51.85 70.11
CA ALA A 622 -34.40 53.02 69.30
C ALA A 622 -33.18 52.75 68.39
N ALA A 623 -32.25 51.89 68.83
CA ALA A 623 -31.14 51.43 68.00
C ALA A 623 -31.61 50.47 66.89
N ARG A 624 -32.67 49.69 67.16
CA ARG A 624 -33.32 48.82 66.17
C ARG A 624 -33.88 49.59 64.98
N ASP A 625 -34.54 50.72 65.22
CA ASP A 625 -35.15 51.51 64.14
C ASP A 625 -34.09 52.15 63.23
N HIS A 626 -32.98 52.64 63.79
CA HIS A 626 -31.87 53.19 62.99
C HIS A 626 -31.14 52.11 62.18
N THR A 627 -30.88 50.94 62.76
CA THR A 627 -30.25 49.82 62.02
C THR A 627 -31.17 49.24 60.96
N LEU A 628 -32.47 49.08 61.24
CA LEU A 628 -33.44 48.68 60.21
C LEU A 628 -33.49 49.68 59.06
N GLN A 629 -33.39 50.98 59.35
CA GLN A 629 -33.38 52.00 58.32
C GLN A 629 -32.14 51.92 57.43
N VAL A 630 -30.95 51.68 58.01
CA VAL A 630 -29.70 51.46 57.26
C VAL A 630 -29.76 50.18 56.42
N GLU A 631 -30.31 49.09 56.98
CA GLU A 631 -30.48 47.82 56.25
C GLU A 631 -31.54 47.96 55.13
N LEU A 632 -32.62 48.72 55.35
CA LEU A 632 -33.62 49.03 54.32
C LEU A 632 -33.01 49.88 53.20
N GLU A 633 -32.19 50.88 53.53
CA GLU A 633 -31.43 51.67 52.55
C GLU A 633 -30.46 50.78 51.75
N GLY A 634 -29.75 49.85 52.40
CA GLY A 634 -28.89 48.86 51.74
C GLY A 634 -29.65 47.89 50.82
N VAL A 635 -30.86 47.47 51.20
CA VAL A 635 -31.75 46.69 50.34
C VAL A 635 -32.24 47.50 49.14
N HIS A 636 -32.56 48.79 49.33
CA HIS A 636 -32.98 49.67 48.24
C HIS A 636 -31.84 49.93 47.24
N GLU A 637 -30.61 50.13 47.72
CA GLU A 637 -29.43 50.26 46.85
C GLU A 637 -29.13 48.98 46.07
N LEU A 638 -29.17 47.82 46.73
CA LEU A 638 -28.98 46.54 46.05
C LEU A 638 -30.06 46.28 44.99
N ARG A 639 -31.31 46.60 45.31
CA ARG A 639 -32.41 46.49 44.34
C ARG A 639 -32.17 47.40 43.13
N GLY A 640 -31.73 48.63 43.34
CA GLY A 640 -31.35 49.53 42.25
C GLY A 640 -30.21 48.98 41.38
N GLN A 641 -29.17 48.43 42.00
CA GLN A 641 -28.04 47.81 41.29
C GLN A 641 -28.46 46.58 40.47
N LEU A 642 -29.36 45.76 41.02
CA LEU A 642 -29.92 44.59 40.33
C LEU A 642 -30.81 44.99 39.15
N GLU A 643 -31.68 45.99 39.33
CA GLU A 643 -32.54 46.50 38.27
C GLU A 643 -31.72 47.12 37.13
N GLU A 644 -30.64 47.87 37.44
CA GLU A 644 -29.70 48.37 36.43
C GLU A 644 -28.95 47.24 35.70
N ALA A 645 -28.47 46.23 36.43
CA ALA A 645 -27.77 45.10 35.83
C ALA A 645 -28.68 44.29 34.90
N LEU A 646 -29.93 44.07 35.30
CA LEU A 646 -30.95 43.43 34.48
C LEU A 646 -31.31 44.28 33.25
N GLY A 647 -31.45 45.59 33.40
CA GLY A 647 -31.69 46.52 32.29
C GLY A 647 -30.60 46.45 31.23
N ARG A 648 -29.32 46.52 31.65
CA ARG A 648 -28.17 46.40 30.74
C ARG A 648 -28.09 45.02 30.07
N SER A 649 -28.42 43.95 30.80
CA SER A 649 -28.47 42.58 30.25
C SER A 649 -29.55 42.44 29.17
N LEU A 650 -30.74 43.01 29.41
CA LEU A 650 -31.85 42.99 28.46
C LEU A 650 -31.55 43.81 27.20
N GLU A 651 -30.92 44.97 27.33
CA GLU A 651 -30.47 45.76 26.17
C GLU A 651 -29.46 44.99 25.31
N ARG A 652 -28.54 44.25 25.94
CA ARG A 652 -27.56 43.41 25.23
C ARG A 652 -28.22 42.22 24.53
N LEU A 653 -29.21 41.60 25.16
CA LEU A 653 -30.01 40.53 24.53
C LEU A 653 -30.82 41.05 23.34
N SER A 654 -31.44 42.22 23.45
CA SER A 654 -32.14 42.85 22.32
C SER A 654 -31.20 43.14 21.15
N ARG A 655 -29.96 43.58 21.42
CA ARG A 655 -28.93 43.74 20.38
C ARG A 655 -28.54 42.41 19.72
N LEU A 656 -28.50 41.31 20.47
CA LEU A 656 -28.25 39.97 19.91
C LEU A 656 -29.38 39.51 18.99
N GLU A 657 -30.64 39.74 19.36
CA GLU A 657 -31.78 39.40 18.50
C GLU A 657 -31.80 40.20 17.19
N THR A 658 -31.45 41.49 17.23
CA THR A 658 -31.37 42.32 16.01
C THR A 658 -30.20 41.97 15.10
N GLN A 659 -29.09 41.45 15.64
CA GLN A 659 -27.96 40.98 14.84
C GLN A 659 -28.22 39.62 14.19
N GLY A 660 -29.08 38.78 14.78
CA GLY A 660 -29.43 37.45 14.25
C GLY A 660 -30.23 37.46 12.94
N THR A 661 -30.80 38.59 12.53
CA THR A 661 -31.69 38.67 11.34
C THR A 661 -31.02 39.15 10.05
N ILE A 662 -29.71 39.45 10.05
CA ILE A 662 -29.00 39.99 8.86
C ILE A 662 -28.20 38.90 8.09
N GLY A 663 -28.25 37.64 8.54
CA GLY A 663 -27.56 36.52 7.89
C GLY A 663 -28.48 35.33 7.67
N GLY A 664 -29.44 35.45 6.77
CA GLY A 664 -30.31 34.34 6.36
C GLY A 664 -31.35 34.80 5.36
N GLY A 665 -31.28 34.28 4.14
CA GLY A 665 -32.27 34.53 3.09
C GLY A 665 -33.67 34.10 3.53
N GLU A 666 -34.65 34.77 2.91
CA GLU A 666 -36.08 34.48 2.86
C GLU A 666 -36.54 33.24 3.65
N GLN A 667 -37.02 33.47 4.86
CA GLN A 667 -38.06 32.62 5.46
C GLN A 667 -39.09 33.53 6.14
N GLU A 668 -40.33 33.39 5.68
CA GLU A 668 -41.52 34.07 6.16
C GLU A 668 -41.59 34.08 7.70
N ARG A 669 -41.53 35.28 8.30
CA ARG A 669 -41.99 35.48 9.67
C ARG A 669 -43.48 35.82 9.65
N VAL A 670 -44.31 34.81 9.91
CA VAL A 670 -45.66 35.04 10.45
C VAL A 670 -45.48 35.62 11.86
N ARG A 671 -45.87 36.89 12.01
CA ARG A 671 -46.01 37.58 13.30
C ARG A 671 -46.96 36.78 14.20
N VAL A 672 -46.48 36.38 15.37
CA VAL A 672 -47.35 36.17 16.53
C VAL A 672 -47.08 37.32 17.50
N LEU A 673 -48.04 38.23 17.57
CA LEU A 673 -48.14 39.26 18.62
C LEU A 673 -48.35 38.56 19.97
N PRO A 674 -47.63 38.93 21.05
CA PRO A 674 -48.07 38.60 22.39
C PRO A 674 -49.15 39.60 22.80
N GLN A 675 -50.40 39.16 22.74
CA GLN A 675 -51.49 39.77 23.51
C GLN A 675 -51.51 39.15 24.91
N HIS A 676 -51.66 40.03 25.90
CA HIS A 676 -52.06 39.80 27.29
C HIS A 676 -50.98 39.48 28.33
N ALA A 677 -50.69 40.52 29.13
CA ALA A 677 -50.59 40.40 30.58
C ALA A 677 -51.29 41.62 31.22
N PHE A 678 -52.48 41.38 31.75
CA PHE A 678 -52.91 41.89 33.06
C PHE A 678 -53.26 40.65 33.89
#